data_AF-A0A2E1QR22-F1
#
_entry.id   AF-A0A2E1QR22-F1
#
_cell.length_a   1.000
_cell.length_b   1.000
_cell.length_c   1.000
_cell.angle_alpha   90.00
_cell.angle_beta   90.00
_cell.angle_gamma   90.00
#
_symmetry.space_group_name_H-M   'P 1'
#
loop_
_entity.id
_entity.type
_entity.pdbx_description
1 polymer ?
#
loop_
_entity_poly.entity_id
_entity_poly.type
_entity_poly.pdbx_seq_one_letter_code
_entity_poly.pdbx_strand_id
1 'polypeptide(L)'
;MIIPRLTKPYEPGLPVLGDDLENYLVSPGGSITLKMEPNDEVKIINLEGLQQAEIITFNTKGKCDLSPIGYKKEHSGDLTKKILTSLDESAVIASNKLRLLGHEVNEIDQSILAFSKNAEANSIEEFNFQDGAICIISAPGNFEITHDDIPASELRVIVKRARKRAEGEFLLPDPLMDPVEEIFVNRYTASSYEVKEGDFIQIIDIYGRQCSDFMAFDADKLQQGKELSIDTTNSRYLMGSAYPLPGLHSKYYDENQIPMVEVYRDTVGRHDTFGTACTSKFYDDLGYFGHPNCSDNFNKVLDKFTLRKRLGWGAINLFYNTAIDANNALIFDEPWSRPGDYVMFKALKDLVCVSSACPDDVDAANGWNPTDIFVRIYRPNKPFSKGVAYRMKADAEPKLTRETGFHPRVASLTENIVEYKGFWLASNYNNYGALQEYEACRERAIIMDLSALRKFEVRGPDAEELLQRTCTRNIRKLSVGQVVYTAMCYEHGGMLDDGTVFKMTHDNFRWICGDEYCGEWLRNKAKEMNLKVWIKSSTDNLHNVAVQGPRSREILNKIIWTPPHQTPLKDLEWFRFTVARLNTLDGIPLMVSRTGYTGELGYEIFCHPSKATEVWDAVMEAGKEFNIAPMVLDALDLVRIEAGLIFANYEFDDQTDPFEAGIGFTVPLKSKEDDFIGKTNLIERKANPQKKLVGLEIEGNEICGHGDCVHPGNNGREQIGIITSGMKSPVLNKNIALCRMNVNYSEIDTEVEIGKLDGHQKRIKAKVIAFPFYDPTKSRVRA
;
A
#
# COMPACT_ATOMS: atom_id res chain seq x y z
N MET A 1 27.62 -22.03 -34.16
CA MET A 1 26.29 -21.44 -33.94
C MET A 1 25.83 -21.90 -32.57
N ILE A 2 25.74 -20.98 -31.61
CA ILE A 2 25.08 -21.25 -30.33
C ILE A 2 23.58 -21.16 -30.62
N ILE A 3 22.86 -22.27 -30.52
CA ILE A 3 21.39 -22.23 -30.60
C ILE A 3 20.92 -21.57 -29.30
N PRO A 4 20.27 -20.39 -29.35
CA PRO A 4 19.80 -19.74 -28.13
C PRO A 4 18.81 -20.68 -27.43
N ARG A 5 19.00 -20.87 -26.12
CA ARG A 5 17.99 -21.55 -25.29
C ARG A 5 16.79 -20.61 -25.19
N LEU A 6 15.59 -21.15 -25.39
CA LEU A 6 14.35 -20.41 -25.13
C LEU A 6 14.27 -20.07 -23.64
N THR A 7 14.18 -18.79 -23.31
CA THR A 7 13.87 -18.32 -21.97
C THR A 7 12.38 -18.57 -21.70
N LYS A 8 12.04 -19.07 -20.52
CA LYS A 8 10.64 -19.19 -20.03
C LYS A 8 10.48 -18.26 -18.82
N PRO A 9 10.40 -16.94 -19.01
CA PRO A 9 10.23 -16.01 -17.91
C PRO A 9 8.81 -16.14 -17.31
N TYR A 10 8.61 -15.63 -16.10
CA TYR A 10 7.26 -15.27 -15.66
C TYR A 10 6.79 -14.08 -16.50
N GLU A 11 5.61 -14.16 -17.09
CA GLU A 11 5.08 -13.09 -17.94
C GLU A 11 4.46 -11.98 -17.06
N PRO A 12 4.91 -10.72 -17.19
CA PRO A 12 4.37 -9.61 -16.41
C PRO A 12 2.94 -9.30 -16.83
N GLY A 13 2.13 -8.73 -15.92
CA GLY A 13 0.77 -8.29 -16.22
C GLY A 13 -0.26 -9.42 -16.43
N LEU A 14 0.15 -10.65 -16.75
CA LEU A 14 -0.79 -11.75 -16.94
C LEU A 14 -1.10 -12.50 -15.63
N PRO A 15 -2.35 -12.97 -15.44
CA PRO A 15 -2.66 -13.87 -14.35
C PRO A 15 -1.79 -15.12 -14.45
N VAL A 16 -1.21 -15.55 -13.33
CA VAL A 16 -0.53 -16.86 -13.24
C VAL A 16 -1.53 -18.02 -13.41
N LEU A 17 -2.82 -17.73 -13.27
CA LEU A 17 -3.93 -18.67 -13.36
C LEU A 17 -4.27 -18.99 -14.81
N GLY A 18 -4.67 -20.23 -15.07
CA GLY A 18 -5.08 -20.67 -16.42
C GLY A 18 -6.33 -19.95 -16.94
N ASP A 19 -6.61 -20.05 -18.23
CA ASP A 19 -7.74 -19.40 -18.90
C ASP A 19 -9.12 -19.84 -18.40
N ASP A 20 -9.18 -20.95 -17.65
CA ASP A 20 -10.34 -21.49 -16.96
C ASP A 20 -10.43 -21.06 -15.48
N LEU A 21 -9.52 -20.22 -14.99
CA LEU A 21 -9.47 -19.81 -13.59
C LEU A 21 -9.66 -18.30 -13.42
N GLU A 22 -10.43 -17.94 -12.40
CA GLU A 22 -10.71 -16.57 -11.98
C GLU A 22 -10.42 -16.44 -10.49
N ASN A 23 -9.93 -15.28 -10.06
CA ASN A 23 -9.56 -15.01 -8.67
C ASN A 23 -10.28 -13.76 -8.18
N TYR A 24 -10.88 -13.88 -7.01
CA TYR A 24 -11.63 -12.80 -6.37
C TYR A 24 -11.21 -12.69 -4.89
N LEU A 25 -11.25 -11.47 -4.37
CA LEU A 25 -11.17 -11.21 -2.93
C LEU A 25 -12.53 -10.77 -2.43
N VAL A 26 -12.96 -11.34 -1.31
CA VAL A 26 -14.10 -10.86 -0.53
C VAL A 26 -13.53 -10.07 0.64
N SER A 27 -13.73 -8.75 0.62
CA SER A 27 -13.28 -7.85 1.68
C SER A 27 -13.89 -8.25 3.04
N PRO A 28 -13.22 -7.94 4.17
CA PRO A 28 -13.78 -8.16 5.49
C PRO A 28 -15.12 -7.44 5.65
N GLY A 29 -16.17 -8.16 6.04
CA GLY A 29 -17.54 -7.61 6.12
C GLY A 29 -18.17 -7.30 4.75
N GLY A 30 -17.55 -7.73 3.65
CA GLY A 30 -17.99 -7.50 2.27
C GLY A 30 -18.65 -8.73 1.63
N SER A 31 -19.06 -8.58 0.38
CA SER A 31 -19.65 -9.65 -0.44
C SER A 31 -19.22 -9.52 -1.90
N ILE A 32 -19.23 -10.63 -2.62
CA ILE A 32 -19.13 -10.66 -4.08
C ILE A 32 -20.31 -11.42 -4.67
N THR A 33 -20.73 -11.03 -5.86
CA THR A 33 -21.79 -11.70 -6.62
C THR A 33 -21.19 -12.27 -7.91
N LEU A 34 -21.41 -13.55 -8.17
CA LEU A 34 -20.83 -14.31 -9.28
C LEU A 34 -21.94 -14.99 -10.08
N LYS A 35 -21.85 -14.95 -11.40
CA LYS A 35 -22.68 -15.80 -12.27
C LYS A 35 -21.93 -17.11 -12.52
N MET A 36 -22.60 -18.22 -12.29
CA MET A 36 -22.06 -19.58 -12.35
C MET A 36 -22.78 -20.37 -13.43
N GLU A 37 -22.01 -21.13 -14.22
CA GLU A 37 -22.53 -22.03 -15.24
C GLU A 37 -22.47 -23.50 -14.75
N PRO A 38 -23.25 -24.43 -15.34
CA PRO A 38 -23.15 -25.84 -14.99
C PRO A 38 -21.73 -26.39 -15.13
N ASN A 39 -21.28 -27.14 -14.13
CA ASN A 39 -19.94 -27.71 -13.95
C ASN A 39 -18.82 -26.72 -13.59
N ASP A 40 -19.14 -25.47 -13.27
CA ASP A 40 -18.18 -24.58 -12.62
C ASP A 40 -17.87 -25.07 -11.20
N GLU A 41 -16.63 -24.86 -10.75
CA GLU A 41 -16.16 -25.19 -9.40
C GLU A 41 -15.72 -23.90 -8.69
N VAL A 42 -16.13 -23.72 -7.44
CA VAL A 42 -15.74 -22.58 -6.61
C VAL A 42 -14.95 -23.08 -5.42
N LYS A 43 -13.74 -22.56 -5.23
CA LYS A 43 -12.93 -22.77 -4.04
C LYS A 43 -12.91 -21.50 -3.21
N ILE A 44 -13.34 -21.58 -1.97
CA ILE A 44 -13.23 -20.48 -1.01
C ILE A 44 -12.08 -20.82 -0.07
N ILE A 45 -11.14 -19.89 0.10
CA ILE A 45 -9.93 -20.06 0.90
C ILE A 45 -9.99 -19.07 2.07
N ASN A 46 -9.91 -19.62 3.29
CA ASN A 46 -9.91 -18.86 4.53
C ASN A 46 -8.51 -18.38 4.88
N LEU A 47 -8.08 -17.23 4.37
CA LEU A 47 -6.67 -16.80 4.43
C LEU A 47 -6.10 -16.73 5.85
N GLU A 48 -6.88 -16.25 6.81
CA GLU A 48 -6.43 -16.04 8.20
C GLU A 48 -7.02 -17.06 9.19
N GLY A 49 -7.90 -17.96 8.74
CA GLY A 49 -8.69 -18.84 9.58
C GLY A 49 -9.78 -18.07 10.32
N LEU A 50 -10.63 -18.76 11.09
CA LEU A 50 -11.65 -18.16 11.97
C LEU A 50 -12.62 -17.17 11.30
N GLN A 51 -12.62 -17.08 9.97
CA GLN A 51 -13.55 -16.28 9.18
C GLN A 51 -14.71 -17.16 8.72
N GLN A 52 -15.93 -16.79 9.06
CA GLN A 52 -17.11 -17.45 8.49
C GLN A 52 -17.28 -17.03 7.03
N ALA A 53 -17.87 -17.89 6.21
CA ALA A 53 -18.25 -17.56 4.85
C ALA A 53 -19.71 -17.97 4.65
N GLU A 54 -20.58 -17.02 4.30
CA GLU A 54 -21.98 -17.33 3.97
C GLU A 54 -22.13 -17.39 2.45
N ILE A 55 -22.76 -18.46 1.96
CA ILE A 55 -23.03 -18.68 0.54
C ILE A 55 -24.54 -18.69 0.31
N ILE A 56 -24.97 -17.97 -0.71
CA ILE A 56 -26.35 -17.95 -1.22
C ILE A 56 -26.31 -18.22 -2.72
N THR A 57 -27.30 -18.95 -3.22
CA THR A 57 -27.50 -19.13 -4.66
C THR A 57 -28.93 -18.81 -5.09
N PHE A 58 -29.06 -18.25 -6.29
CA PHE A 58 -30.31 -18.14 -7.03
C PHE A 58 -30.25 -19.07 -8.24
N ASN A 59 -31.24 -19.95 -8.39
CA ASN A 59 -31.30 -20.87 -9.53
C ASN A 59 -31.72 -20.15 -10.83
N THR A 60 -31.65 -20.84 -11.97
CA THR A 60 -32.07 -20.31 -13.27
C THR A 60 -33.53 -19.87 -13.37
N LYS A 61 -34.39 -20.25 -12.41
CA LYS A 61 -35.79 -19.81 -12.30
C LYS A 61 -35.94 -18.54 -11.46
N GLY A 62 -34.82 -17.99 -11.00
CA GLY A 62 -34.75 -16.77 -10.21
C GLY A 62 -35.15 -16.92 -8.74
N LYS A 63 -35.22 -18.14 -8.21
CA LYS A 63 -35.54 -18.39 -6.80
C LYS A 63 -34.28 -18.60 -5.98
N CYS A 64 -34.21 -18.04 -4.78
CA CYS A 64 -33.20 -18.38 -3.78
C CYS A 64 -33.28 -19.88 -3.45
N ASP A 65 -32.26 -20.63 -3.84
CA ASP A 65 -32.24 -22.09 -3.85
C ASP A 65 -30.81 -22.60 -3.90
N LEU A 66 -30.46 -23.47 -2.96
CA LEU A 66 -29.13 -24.08 -2.79
C LEU A 66 -28.94 -25.39 -3.57
N SER A 67 -29.98 -25.87 -4.26
CA SER A 67 -29.89 -27.05 -5.13
C SER A 67 -28.80 -26.98 -6.20
N PRO A 68 -28.43 -25.82 -6.79
CA PRO A 68 -27.35 -25.76 -7.78
C PRO A 68 -25.99 -26.21 -7.23
N ILE A 69 -25.74 -26.07 -5.93
CA ILE A 69 -24.50 -26.55 -5.28
C ILE A 69 -24.70 -27.89 -4.55
N GLY A 70 -25.90 -28.49 -4.63
CA GLY A 70 -26.23 -29.75 -3.97
C GLY A 70 -26.53 -29.65 -2.47
N TYR A 71 -26.74 -28.44 -1.95
CA TYR A 71 -27.02 -28.19 -0.53
C TYR A 71 -28.51 -27.90 -0.27
N LYS A 72 -28.90 -28.00 1.00
CA LYS A 72 -30.23 -27.62 1.48
C LYS A 72 -30.11 -26.40 2.39
N LYS A 73 -31.21 -25.68 2.57
CA LYS A 73 -31.30 -24.57 3.51
C LYS A 73 -30.84 -24.98 4.91
N GLU A 74 -29.82 -24.29 5.41
CA GLU A 74 -29.39 -24.35 6.82
C GLU A 74 -29.71 -23.04 7.54
N HIS A 75 -29.56 -21.91 6.84
CA HIS A 75 -29.74 -20.55 7.36
C HIS A 75 -30.63 -19.72 6.41
N SER A 76 -31.01 -18.50 6.81
CA SER A 76 -31.91 -17.61 6.05
C SER A 76 -31.20 -16.48 5.30
N GLY A 77 -29.86 -16.51 5.22
CA GLY A 77 -29.04 -15.50 4.56
C GLY A 77 -28.90 -14.17 5.32
N ASP A 78 -29.07 -14.19 6.64
CA ASP A 78 -29.17 -12.96 7.44
C ASP A 78 -27.85 -12.18 7.49
N LEU A 79 -26.69 -12.85 7.40
CA LEU A 79 -25.39 -12.17 7.44
C LEU A 79 -25.11 -11.45 6.12
N THR A 80 -25.34 -12.11 4.99
CA THR A 80 -25.24 -11.51 3.66
C THR A 80 -26.24 -10.37 3.49
N LYS A 81 -27.50 -10.51 3.94
CA LYS A 81 -28.47 -9.39 3.91
C LYS A 81 -27.97 -8.17 4.65
N LYS A 82 -27.40 -8.37 5.84
CA LYS A 82 -26.83 -7.27 6.64
C LYS A 82 -25.69 -6.56 5.90
N ILE A 83 -24.88 -7.31 5.16
CA ILE A 83 -23.77 -6.76 4.38
C ILE A 83 -24.29 -6.00 3.15
N LEU A 84 -25.11 -6.63 2.31
CA LEU A 84 -25.62 -6.07 1.06
C LEU A 84 -26.51 -4.83 1.26
N THR A 85 -27.03 -4.61 2.47
CA THR A 85 -27.78 -3.39 2.82
C THR A 85 -26.92 -2.28 3.42
N SER A 86 -25.62 -2.51 3.58
CA SER A 86 -24.68 -1.48 4.05
C SER A 86 -24.29 -0.50 2.95
N LEU A 87 -23.66 0.61 3.35
CA LEU A 87 -23.13 1.62 2.44
C LEU A 87 -21.66 1.38 2.05
N ASP A 88 -21.11 0.21 2.41
CA ASP A 88 -19.76 -0.17 2.01
C ASP A 88 -19.68 -0.35 0.49
N GLU A 89 -18.58 0.09 -0.13
CA GLU A 89 -18.43 0.05 -1.58
C GLU A 89 -18.53 -1.39 -2.14
N SER A 90 -17.95 -2.39 -1.45
CA SER A 90 -18.03 -3.78 -1.90
C SER A 90 -19.46 -4.30 -1.84
N ALA A 91 -20.23 -3.92 -0.81
CA ALA A 91 -21.63 -4.27 -0.68
C ALA A 91 -22.48 -3.61 -1.77
N VAL A 92 -22.22 -2.33 -2.07
CA VAL A 92 -22.91 -1.59 -3.14
C VAL A 92 -22.66 -2.24 -4.50
N ILE A 93 -21.41 -2.60 -4.82
CA ILE A 93 -21.05 -3.28 -6.07
C ILE A 93 -21.76 -4.64 -6.16
N ALA A 94 -21.67 -5.46 -5.11
CA ALA A 94 -22.29 -6.78 -5.09
C ALA A 94 -23.83 -6.72 -5.19
N SER A 95 -24.45 -5.78 -4.49
CA SER A 95 -25.90 -5.54 -4.56
C SER A 95 -26.32 -4.99 -5.92
N ASN A 96 -25.53 -4.10 -6.53
CA ASN A 96 -25.84 -3.59 -7.86
C ASN A 96 -25.78 -4.71 -8.90
N LYS A 97 -24.73 -5.53 -8.85
CA LYS A 97 -24.61 -6.71 -9.72
C LYS A 97 -25.77 -7.68 -9.54
N LEU A 98 -26.19 -7.94 -8.30
CA LEU A 98 -27.36 -8.77 -8.01
C LEU A 98 -28.63 -8.22 -8.70
N ARG A 99 -28.86 -6.91 -8.59
CA ARG A 99 -29.97 -6.21 -9.23
C ARG A 99 -29.90 -6.23 -10.76
N LEU A 100 -28.72 -6.02 -11.35
CA LEU A 100 -28.51 -6.11 -12.81
C LEU A 100 -28.77 -7.53 -13.33
N LEU A 101 -28.57 -8.54 -12.49
CA LEU A 101 -28.91 -9.93 -12.77
C LEU A 101 -30.38 -10.27 -12.46
N GLY A 102 -31.20 -9.30 -12.06
CA GLY A 102 -32.64 -9.44 -11.88
C GLY A 102 -33.09 -9.89 -10.49
N HIS A 103 -32.26 -9.73 -9.47
CA HIS A 103 -32.53 -10.18 -8.10
C HIS A 103 -32.45 -9.05 -7.07
N GLU A 104 -33.22 -9.18 -6.01
CA GLU A 104 -33.25 -8.22 -4.91
C GLU A 104 -32.81 -8.87 -3.58
N VAL A 105 -32.18 -8.08 -2.70
CA VAL A 105 -31.62 -8.58 -1.43
C VAL A 105 -32.70 -9.19 -0.52
N ASN A 106 -33.94 -8.71 -0.61
CA ASN A 106 -35.08 -9.21 0.17
C ASN A 106 -35.58 -10.60 -0.28
N GLU A 107 -35.19 -11.07 -1.47
CA GLU A 107 -35.55 -12.39 -2.00
C GLU A 107 -34.70 -13.52 -1.41
N ILE A 108 -33.60 -13.18 -0.75
CA ILE A 108 -32.73 -14.13 -0.07
C ILE A 108 -33.54 -14.77 1.07
N ASP A 109 -33.67 -16.10 1.06
CA ASP A 109 -34.32 -16.83 2.17
C ASP A 109 -33.62 -18.14 2.54
N GLN A 110 -32.51 -18.48 1.88
CA GLN A 110 -31.70 -19.68 2.15
C GLN A 110 -30.21 -19.37 2.04
N SER A 111 -29.40 -19.94 2.93
CA SER A 111 -27.94 -19.92 2.86
C SER A 111 -27.33 -21.13 3.56
N ILE A 112 -26.04 -21.32 3.32
CA ILE A 112 -25.15 -22.21 4.10
C ILE A 112 -23.95 -21.42 4.61
N LEU A 113 -23.29 -21.95 5.64
CA LEU A 113 -21.98 -21.47 6.08
C LEU A 113 -20.90 -22.41 5.57
N ALA A 114 -20.05 -21.94 4.64
CA ALA A 114 -18.95 -22.76 4.12
C ALA A 114 -17.90 -23.04 5.20
N PHE A 115 -17.61 -22.06 6.05
CA PHE A 115 -16.68 -22.23 7.15
C PHE A 115 -17.37 -22.16 8.51
N SER A 116 -16.99 -23.07 9.40
CA SER A 116 -17.30 -22.94 10.83
C SER A 116 -16.51 -21.79 11.47
N LYS A 117 -16.93 -21.35 12.67
CA LYS A 117 -16.18 -20.36 13.47
C LYS A 117 -14.77 -20.80 13.88
N ASN A 118 -14.45 -22.08 13.72
CA ASN A 118 -13.16 -22.68 14.10
C ASN A 118 -12.30 -23.07 12.89
N ALA A 119 -12.61 -22.57 11.69
CA ALA A 119 -11.85 -22.87 10.49
C ALA A 119 -10.37 -22.51 10.65
N GLU A 120 -9.49 -23.38 10.17
CA GLU A 120 -8.04 -23.15 10.22
C GLU A 120 -7.59 -22.17 9.12
N ALA A 121 -6.45 -21.52 9.33
CA ALA A 121 -5.88 -20.67 8.29
C ALA A 121 -5.52 -21.48 7.04
N ASN A 122 -5.82 -20.93 5.87
CA ASN A 122 -5.74 -21.56 4.56
C ASN A 122 -6.62 -22.81 4.37
N SER A 123 -7.66 -23.01 5.20
CA SER A 123 -8.67 -24.04 4.91
C SER A 123 -9.41 -23.70 3.63
N ILE A 124 -9.77 -24.74 2.86
CA ILE A 124 -10.41 -24.61 1.55
C ILE A 124 -11.74 -25.36 1.58
N GLU A 125 -12.80 -24.71 1.11
CA GLU A 125 -14.11 -25.33 0.85
C GLU A 125 -14.42 -25.25 -0.64
N GLU A 126 -14.88 -26.35 -1.21
CA GLU A 126 -15.08 -26.50 -2.65
C GLU A 126 -16.54 -26.80 -2.98
N PHE A 127 -17.10 -26.07 -3.95
CA PHE A 127 -18.49 -26.17 -4.38
C PHE A 127 -18.54 -26.43 -5.88
N ASN A 128 -19.21 -27.51 -6.29
CA ASN A 128 -19.42 -27.84 -7.69
C ASN A 128 -20.85 -27.49 -8.09
N PHE A 129 -21.01 -26.70 -9.14
CA PHE A 129 -22.30 -26.25 -9.63
C PHE A 129 -22.90 -27.30 -10.59
N GLN A 130 -24.03 -27.89 -10.19
CA GLN A 130 -24.78 -28.87 -11.01
C GLN A 130 -25.61 -28.19 -12.09
N ASP A 131 -26.09 -26.97 -11.80
CA ASP A 131 -26.90 -26.13 -12.67
C ASP A 131 -26.37 -24.69 -12.66
N GLY A 132 -26.77 -23.90 -13.66
CA GLY A 132 -26.46 -22.47 -13.68
C GLY A 132 -27.12 -21.73 -12.52
N ALA A 133 -26.39 -20.81 -11.91
CA ALA A 133 -26.87 -20.06 -10.74
C ALA A 133 -26.18 -18.71 -10.59
N ILE A 134 -26.77 -17.82 -9.80
CA ILE A 134 -26.10 -16.64 -9.28
C ILE A 134 -25.67 -16.95 -7.87
N CYS A 135 -24.37 -16.86 -7.57
CA CYS A 135 -23.78 -17.17 -6.29
C CYS A 135 -23.34 -15.87 -5.60
N ILE A 136 -23.72 -15.71 -4.34
CA ILE A 136 -23.22 -14.63 -3.47
C ILE A 136 -22.34 -15.27 -2.41
N ILE A 137 -21.13 -14.75 -2.24
CA ILE A 137 -20.19 -15.19 -1.21
C ILE A 137 -19.87 -13.99 -0.34
N SER A 138 -20.10 -14.14 0.96
CA SER A 138 -19.92 -13.07 1.95
C SER A 138 -18.89 -13.46 3.00
N ALA A 139 -18.11 -12.49 3.47
CA ALA A 139 -17.17 -12.62 4.58
C ALA A 139 -17.68 -11.89 5.84
N PRO A 140 -18.73 -12.41 6.53
CA PRO A 140 -19.35 -11.72 7.64
C PRO A 140 -18.48 -11.68 8.89
N GLY A 141 -18.59 -10.60 9.65
CA GLY A 141 -17.96 -10.46 10.96
C GLY A 141 -18.09 -9.04 11.49
N ASN A 142 -17.73 -8.85 12.75
CA ASN A 142 -17.61 -7.52 13.34
C ASN A 142 -16.19 -6.99 13.12
N PHE A 143 -16.01 -5.68 13.24
CA PHE A 143 -14.69 -5.05 13.21
C PHE A 143 -14.10 -4.83 14.61
N GLU A 144 -14.82 -5.21 15.66
CA GLU A 144 -14.37 -5.09 17.03
C GLU A 144 -13.44 -6.25 17.40
N ILE A 145 -12.31 -5.96 18.04
CA ILE A 145 -11.45 -6.98 18.63
C ILE A 145 -12.00 -7.29 20.03
N THR A 146 -12.73 -8.39 20.18
CA THR A 146 -13.19 -8.85 21.49
C THR A 146 -12.62 -10.23 21.81
N HIS A 147 -12.86 -10.70 23.04
CA HIS A 147 -12.45 -12.05 23.43
C HIS A 147 -13.25 -13.13 22.69
N ASP A 148 -14.53 -12.85 22.43
CA ASP A 148 -15.50 -13.78 21.82
C ASP A 148 -15.68 -13.58 20.31
N ASP A 149 -15.42 -12.36 19.80
CA ASP A 149 -15.51 -12.03 18.39
C ASP A 149 -14.13 -11.93 17.75
N ILE A 150 -13.99 -12.64 16.62
CA ILE A 150 -12.84 -12.51 15.74
C ILE A 150 -13.17 -11.43 14.71
N PRO A 151 -12.29 -10.43 14.51
CA PRO A 151 -12.46 -9.46 13.45
C PRO A 151 -12.64 -10.15 12.10
N ALA A 152 -13.53 -9.59 11.28
CA ALA A 152 -13.67 -10.02 9.90
C ALA A 152 -12.30 -9.96 9.20
N SER A 153 -12.00 -10.96 8.38
CA SER A 153 -10.82 -11.02 7.53
C SER A 153 -11.22 -11.39 6.11
N GLU A 154 -10.30 -11.17 5.18
CA GLU A 154 -10.51 -11.45 3.77
C GLU A 154 -10.71 -12.95 3.51
N LEU A 155 -11.55 -13.26 2.51
CA LEU A 155 -11.61 -14.57 1.87
C LEU A 155 -11.08 -14.45 0.44
N ARG A 156 -10.34 -15.46 0.00
CA ARG A 156 -9.97 -15.61 -1.41
C ARG A 156 -10.91 -16.61 -2.07
N VAL A 157 -11.48 -16.25 -3.21
CA VAL A 157 -12.37 -17.13 -3.98
C VAL A 157 -11.72 -17.40 -5.33
N ILE A 158 -11.56 -18.68 -5.66
CA ILE A 158 -11.07 -19.13 -6.96
C ILE A 158 -12.24 -19.80 -7.68
N VAL A 159 -12.63 -19.28 -8.83
CA VAL A 159 -13.62 -19.93 -9.71
C VAL A 159 -12.86 -20.67 -10.79
N LYS A 160 -13.13 -21.96 -10.94
CA LYS A 160 -12.70 -22.77 -12.07
C LYS A 160 -13.88 -23.02 -12.98
N ARG A 161 -13.83 -22.43 -14.16
CA ARG A 161 -14.86 -22.52 -15.19
C ARG A 161 -14.86 -23.89 -15.85
N ALA A 162 -16.05 -24.40 -16.16
CA ALA A 162 -16.24 -25.67 -16.88
C ALA A 162 -15.59 -25.67 -18.28
N ARG A 163 -15.46 -24.48 -18.89
CA ARG A 163 -14.77 -24.27 -20.15
C ARG A 163 -13.67 -23.23 -19.98
N LYS A 164 -12.63 -23.37 -20.79
CA LYS A 164 -11.64 -22.31 -20.98
C LYS A 164 -12.30 -21.12 -21.67
N ARG A 165 -11.84 -19.91 -21.34
CA ARG A 165 -12.18 -18.72 -22.10
C ARG A 165 -11.74 -18.89 -23.55
N ALA A 166 -12.60 -18.49 -24.48
CA ALA A 166 -12.23 -18.43 -25.89
C ALA A 166 -11.29 -17.26 -26.14
N GLU A 167 -10.52 -17.31 -27.23
CA GLU A 167 -9.72 -16.17 -27.65
C GLU A 167 -10.63 -14.95 -27.88
N GLY A 168 -10.30 -13.81 -27.26
CA GLY A 168 -11.14 -12.61 -27.27
C GLY A 168 -12.29 -12.59 -26.25
N GLU A 169 -12.37 -13.58 -25.36
CA GLU A 169 -13.26 -13.52 -24.20
C GLU A 169 -12.55 -12.90 -23.01
N PHE A 170 -13.25 -12.03 -22.29
CA PHE A 170 -12.66 -11.19 -21.25
C PHE A 170 -13.54 -11.08 -20.01
N LEU A 171 -12.92 -10.67 -18.90
CA LEU A 171 -13.59 -10.42 -17.63
C LEU A 171 -13.47 -8.94 -17.31
N LEU A 172 -14.59 -8.22 -17.41
CA LEU A 172 -14.64 -6.84 -16.97
C LEU A 172 -14.82 -6.79 -15.45
N PRO A 173 -14.14 -5.84 -14.76
CA PRO A 173 -14.50 -5.47 -13.41
C PRO A 173 -15.96 -5.04 -13.34
N ASP A 174 -16.62 -5.44 -12.25
CA ASP A 174 -17.99 -5.06 -11.99
C ASP A 174 -18.12 -3.52 -11.96
N PRO A 175 -19.23 -2.95 -12.48
CA PRO A 175 -19.45 -1.52 -12.42
C PRO A 175 -19.48 -1.02 -10.98
N LEU A 176 -18.78 0.09 -10.70
CA LEU A 176 -18.82 0.73 -9.38
C LEU A 176 -20.24 1.22 -9.03
N MET A 177 -21.01 1.55 -10.07
CA MET A 177 -22.44 1.86 -10.04
C MET A 177 -22.99 1.78 -11.47
N ASP A 178 -24.25 2.16 -11.69
CA ASP A 178 -24.84 2.20 -13.02
C ASP A 178 -24.06 3.18 -13.93
N PRO A 179 -23.43 2.69 -15.01
CA PRO A 179 -22.73 3.55 -15.95
C PRO A 179 -23.74 4.32 -16.81
N VAL A 180 -23.36 5.55 -17.18
CA VAL A 180 -24.11 6.35 -18.15
C VAL A 180 -23.84 5.87 -19.56
N GLU A 181 -22.59 5.47 -19.82
CA GLU A 181 -22.14 4.97 -21.10
C GLU A 181 -21.02 3.96 -20.92
N GLU A 182 -21.03 2.94 -21.76
CA GLU A 182 -20.00 1.91 -21.86
C GLU A 182 -19.56 1.80 -23.32
N ILE A 183 -18.25 1.90 -23.56
CA ILE A 183 -17.67 2.04 -24.89
C ILE A 183 -16.58 0.98 -25.03
N PHE A 184 -16.75 0.11 -26.03
CA PHE A 184 -15.76 -0.88 -26.40
C PHE A 184 -14.85 -0.32 -27.50
N VAL A 185 -13.56 -0.14 -27.21
CA VAL A 185 -12.56 0.34 -28.15
C VAL A 185 -11.80 -0.85 -28.69
N ASN A 186 -12.20 -1.32 -29.88
CA ASN A 186 -11.54 -2.46 -30.53
C ASN A 186 -10.05 -2.17 -30.74
N ARG A 187 -9.21 -3.19 -30.62
CA ARG A 187 -7.79 -3.15 -30.96
C ARG A 187 -7.57 -2.44 -32.29
N TYR A 188 -6.51 -1.64 -32.39
CA TYR A 188 -6.18 -0.86 -33.58
C TYR A 188 -7.13 0.29 -33.90
N THR A 189 -8.08 0.62 -33.02
CA THR A 189 -9.04 1.70 -33.25
C THR A 189 -9.09 2.69 -32.08
N ALA A 190 -9.80 3.79 -32.29
CA ALA A 190 -10.12 4.77 -31.25
C ALA A 190 -11.63 4.99 -31.14
N SER A 191 -12.06 5.63 -30.06
CA SER A 191 -13.42 6.14 -29.89
C SER A 191 -13.39 7.49 -29.20
N SER A 192 -14.28 8.39 -29.64
CA SER A 192 -14.45 9.72 -29.05
C SER A 192 -15.83 9.88 -28.43
N TYR A 193 -15.87 10.48 -27.24
CA TYR A 193 -17.04 10.57 -26.37
C TYR A 193 -17.05 11.90 -25.61
N GLU A 194 -18.21 12.30 -25.12
CA GLU A 194 -18.40 13.55 -24.39
C GLU A 194 -18.69 13.27 -22.91
N VAL A 195 -18.13 14.09 -22.03
CA VAL A 195 -18.33 13.98 -20.58
C VAL A 195 -18.65 15.34 -19.99
N LYS A 196 -19.44 15.34 -18.91
CA LYS A 196 -19.79 16.55 -18.17
C LYS A 196 -18.85 16.80 -17.02
N GLU A 197 -18.72 18.06 -16.62
CA GLU A 197 -18.02 18.42 -15.38
C GLU A 197 -18.53 17.56 -14.21
N GLY A 198 -17.60 16.92 -13.49
CA GLY A 198 -17.91 16.03 -12.39
C GLY A 198 -18.18 14.57 -12.77
N ASP A 199 -18.33 14.24 -14.05
CA ASP A 199 -18.38 12.85 -14.51
C ASP A 199 -17.03 12.15 -14.27
N PHE A 200 -17.06 10.83 -14.15
CA PHE A 200 -15.88 9.99 -14.02
C PHE A 200 -15.67 9.14 -15.27
N ILE A 201 -14.42 9.06 -15.72
CA ILE A 201 -14.00 8.31 -16.91
C ILE A 201 -13.11 7.17 -16.42
N GLN A 202 -13.58 5.93 -16.53
CA GLN A 202 -12.81 4.74 -16.21
C GLN A 202 -12.32 4.10 -17.50
N ILE A 203 -11.00 4.08 -17.72
CA ILE A 203 -10.35 3.43 -18.88
C ILE A 203 -9.72 2.14 -18.37
N ILE A 204 -10.16 1.00 -18.89
CA ILE A 204 -9.86 -0.34 -18.41
C ILE A 204 -9.08 -1.10 -19.45
N ASP A 205 -7.94 -1.65 -19.04
CA ASP A 205 -7.22 -2.68 -19.79
C ASP A 205 -7.87 -4.04 -19.53
N ILE A 206 -8.55 -4.57 -20.54
CA ILE A 206 -9.41 -5.74 -20.38
C ILE A 206 -8.63 -7.06 -20.35
N TYR A 207 -7.47 -7.09 -21.02
CA TYR A 207 -6.66 -8.31 -21.21
C TYR A 207 -5.31 -8.24 -20.50
N GLY A 208 -4.98 -7.11 -19.89
CA GLY A 208 -3.64 -6.84 -19.38
C GLY A 208 -2.68 -6.52 -20.51
N ARG A 209 -1.66 -5.74 -20.17
CA ARG A 209 -0.65 -5.22 -21.09
C ARG A 209 -1.15 -4.41 -22.28
N GLN A 210 -2.43 -4.09 -22.40
CA GLN A 210 -2.89 -3.21 -23.47
C GLN A 210 -2.70 -1.76 -23.06
N CYS A 211 -1.91 -1.02 -23.81
CA CYS A 211 -1.79 0.41 -23.63
C CYS A 211 -2.93 1.19 -24.29
N SER A 212 -3.27 2.33 -23.69
CA SER A 212 -4.28 3.25 -24.22
C SER A 212 -3.74 4.66 -24.32
N ASP A 213 -3.80 5.25 -25.50
CA ASP A 213 -3.59 6.69 -25.66
C ASP A 213 -4.87 7.44 -25.32
N PHE A 214 -4.81 8.39 -24.40
CA PHE A 214 -5.94 9.21 -23.97
C PHE A 214 -5.68 10.71 -24.19
N MET A 215 -6.69 11.42 -24.69
CA MET A 215 -6.66 12.87 -24.85
C MET A 215 -8.04 13.47 -24.54
N ALA A 216 -8.05 14.70 -24.02
CA ALA A 216 -9.26 15.45 -23.75
C ALA A 216 -9.14 16.91 -24.20
N PHE A 217 -10.26 17.49 -24.61
CA PHE A 217 -10.42 18.86 -25.07
C PHE A 217 -11.51 19.55 -24.29
N ASP A 218 -11.32 20.84 -24.01
CA ASP A 218 -12.35 21.67 -23.39
C ASP A 218 -13.51 21.85 -24.38
N ALA A 219 -14.67 21.27 -24.06
CA ALA A 219 -15.78 21.19 -24.99
C ALA A 219 -16.33 22.58 -25.37
N ASP A 220 -16.42 23.49 -24.41
CA ASP A 220 -16.92 24.85 -24.62
C ASP A 220 -15.97 25.66 -25.50
N LYS A 221 -14.66 25.50 -25.30
CA LYS A 221 -13.64 26.17 -26.12
C LYS A 221 -13.59 25.59 -27.52
N LEU A 222 -13.77 24.28 -27.66
CA LEU A 222 -13.82 23.63 -28.96
C LEU A 222 -15.01 24.11 -29.79
N GLN A 223 -16.18 24.29 -29.17
CA GLN A 223 -17.35 24.91 -29.83
C GLN A 223 -17.08 26.35 -30.30
N GLN A 224 -16.17 27.07 -29.62
CA GLN A 224 -15.73 28.41 -30.00
C GLN A 224 -14.58 28.40 -31.03
N GLY A 225 -14.22 27.22 -31.57
CA GLY A 225 -13.12 27.06 -32.53
C GLY A 225 -11.72 27.14 -31.91
N LYS A 226 -11.59 26.92 -30.60
CA LYS A 226 -10.32 26.91 -29.87
C LYS A 226 -10.00 25.50 -29.37
N GLU A 227 -8.87 24.96 -29.82
CA GLU A 227 -8.44 23.59 -29.52
C GLU A 227 -7.63 23.51 -28.22
N LEU A 228 -8.25 23.72 -27.07
CA LEU A 228 -7.55 23.55 -25.79
C LEU A 228 -7.59 22.08 -25.37
N SER A 229 -6.48 21.37 -25.60
CA SER A 229 -6.30 19.97 -25.21
C SER A 229 -5.38 19.81 -24.01
N ILE A 230 -5.35 18.63 -23.40
CA ILE A 230 -4.32 18.30 -22.42
C ILE A 230 -2.92 18.50 -23.03
N ASP A 231 -2.06 19.18 -22.27
CA ASP A 231 -0.66 19.43 -22.55
C ASP A 231 0.18 18.69 -21.51
N THR A 232 0.85 17.63 -21.96
CA THR A 232 1.67 16.79 -21.09
C THR A 232 2.93 17.49 -20.60
N THR A 233 3.46 18.45 -21.36
CA THR A 233 4.65 19.22 -20.96
C THR A 233 4.30 20.15 -19.81
N ASN A 234 3.21 20.91 -19.95
CA ASN A 234 2.70 21.74 -18.86
C ASN A 234 2.32 20.89 -17.64
N SER A 235 1.69 19.74 -17.86
CA SER A 235 1.34 18.82 -16.77
C SER A 235 2.57 18.33 -15.99
N ARG A 236 3.62 17.85 -16.68
CA ARG A 236 4.89 17.44 -16.02
C ARG A 236 5.57 18.61 -15.30
N TYR A 237 5.61 19.77 -15.95
CA TYR A 237 6.23 20.97 -15.39
C TYR A 237 5.55 21.42 -14.09
N LEU A 238 4.21 21.44 -14.06
CA LEU A 238 3.45 21.88 -12.90
C LEU A 238 3.41 20.83 -11.78
N MET A 239 3.35 19.54 -12.13
CA MET A 239 3.27 18.45 -11.16
C MET A 239 4.62 18.02 -10.63
N GLY A 240 5.73 18.33 -11.32
CA GLY A 240 7.07 17.91 -10.91
C GLY A 240 7.29 16.40 -11.03
N SER A 241 6.42 15.68 -11.74
CA SER A 241 6.45 14.23 -11.92
C SER A 241 6.28 13.86 -13.40
N ALA A 242 6.73 12.65 -13.77
CA ALA A 242 6.58 12.14 -15.13
C ALA A 242 5.12 12.00 -15.55
N TYR A 243 4.22 11.73 -14.60
CA TYR A 243 2.78 11.68 -14.79
C TYR A 243 2.09 11.92 -13.43
N PRO A 244 0.91 12.55 -13.44
CA PRO A 244 0.03 12.66 -12.29
C PRO A 244 -0.40 11.31 -11.70
N LEU A 245 -0.55 11.26 -10.37
CA LEU A 245 -1.13 10.13 -9.61
C LEU A 245 -2.19 10.66 -8.64
N PRO A 246 -3.16 9.83 -8.18
CA PRO A 246 -4.11 10.25 -7.16
C PRO A 246 -3.42 10.84 -5.92
N GLY A 247 -3.91 11.98 -5.44
CA GLY A 247 -3.31 12.73 -4.34
C GLY A 247 -3.03 14.20 -4.72
N LEU A 248 -1.95 14.76 -4.18
CA LEU A 248 -1.58 16.17 -4.36
C LEU A 248 -1.32 16.54 -5.83
N HIS A 249 -0.53 15.73 -6.53
CA HIS A 249 -0.10 15.96 -7.91
C HIS A 249 -0.93 15.14 -8.90
N SER A 250 -2.25 15.33 -8.87
CA SER A 250 -3.23 14.46 -9.54
C SER A 250 -3.83 15.03 -10.81
N LYS A 251 -3.42 16.20 -11.30
CA LYS A 251 -4.13 16.89 -12.38
C LYS A 251 -3.33 16.92 -13.68
N TYR A 252 -4.05 16.81 -14.79
CA TYR A 252 -3.56 17.16 -16.12
C TYR A 252 -4.09 18.52 -16.53
N TYR A 253 -3.26 19.28 -17.23
CA TYR A 253 -3.48 20.69 -17.55
C TYR A 253 -3.46 20.92 -19.06
N ASP A 254 -4.15 21.95 -19.53
CA ASP A 254 -4.04 22.42 -20.91
C ASP A 254 -2.83 23.36 -21.13
N GLU A 255 -2.67 23.85 -22.36
CA GLU A 255 -1.63 24.81 -22.76
C GLU A 255 -1.65 26.14 -21.99
N ASN A 256 -2.80 26.50 -21.39
CA ASN A 256 -2.97 27.69 -20.55
C ASN A 256 -2.85 27.36 -19.05
N GLN A 257 -2.40 26.15 -18.71
CA GLN A 257 -2.23 25.68 -17.34
C GLN A 257 -3.56 25.62 -16.56
N ILE A 258 -4.68 25.42 -17.26
CA ILE A 258 -5.99 25.20 -16.66
C ILE A 258 -6.20 23.69 -16.51
N PRO A 259 -6.60 23.20 -15.32
CA PRO A 259 -6.78 21.77 -15.10
C PRO A 259 -7.98 21.22 -15.89
N MET A 260 -7.81 20.04 -16.47
CA MET A 260 -8.76 19.37 -17.36
C MET A 260 -9.39 18.15 -16.69
N VAL A 261 -8.54 17.27 -16.16
CA VAL A 261 -8.95 16.05 -15.45
C VAL A 261 -8.10 15.86 -14.20
N GLU A 262 -8.68 15.22 -13.20
CA GLU A 262 -7.99 14.74 -11.98
C GLU A 262 -7.91 13.21 -12.02
N VAL A 263 -6.72 12.63 -11.87
CA VAL A 263 -6.54 11.20 -11.63
C VAL A 263 -7.12 10.86 -10.27
N TYR A 264 -8.17 10.06 -10.27
CA TYR A 264 -8.99 9.79 -9.09
C TYR A 264 -8.77 8.40 -8.53
N ARG A 265 -8.64 7.39 -9.41
CA ARG A 265 -8.12 6.07 -9.08
C ARG A 265 -7.11 5.61 -10.11
N ASP A 266 -6.15 4.83 -9.66
CA ASP A 266 -5.15 4.20 -10.53
C ASP A 266 -4.77 2.84 -9.95
N THR A 267 -5.05 1.76 -10.69
CA THR A 267 -4.71 0.39 -10.25
C THR A 267 -3.39 -0.14 -10.82
N VAL A 268 -2.67 0.67 -11.59
CA VAL A 268 -1.44 0.29 -12.29
C VAL A 268 -0.23 1.04 -11.71
N GLY A 269 -0.34 2.36 -11.54
CA GLY A 269 0.73 3.21 -11.00
C GLY A 269 1.90 3.42 -11.96
N ARG A 270 1.73 3.09 -13.25
CA ARG A 270 2.77 3.16 -14.28
C ARG A 270 2.17 3.58 -15.62
N HIS A 271 2.54 4.78 -16.05
CA HIS A 271 2.05 5.43 -17.28
C HIS A 271 3.19 6.21 -17.95
N ASP A 272 2.92 6.75 -19.13
CA ASP A 272 3.85 7.62 -19.85
C ASP A 272 3.17 8.94 -20.26
N THR A 273 3.96 10.01 -20.30
CA THR A 273 3.58 11.28 -20.95
C THR A 273 4.71 11.89 -21.81
N PHE A 274 5.89 11.25 -21.89
CA PHE A 274 7.06 11.65 -22.65
C PHE A 274 6.85 11.51 -24.16
N GLY A 275 6.22 10.42 -24.59
CA GLY A 275 5.95 10.13 -26.00
C GLY A 275 4.70 10.81 -26.54
N THR A 276 4.61 10.88 -27.86
CA THR A 276 3.32 11.09 -28.55
C THR A 276 2.56 9.77 -28.62
N ALA A 277 1.25 9.84 -28.86
CA ALA A 277 0.53 8.70 -29.43
C ALA A 277 1.30 8.18 -30.66
N CYS A 278 1.35 6.87 -30.87
CA CYS A 278 2.13 6.31 -31.99
C CYS A 278 1.69 6.92 -33.33
N THR A 279 2.63 6.99 -34.28
CA THR A 279 2.48 7.73 -35.55
C THR A 279 2.87 6.86 -36.73
N SER A 280 2.37 7.17 -37.93
CA SER A 280 2.83 6.53 -39.17
C SER A 280 4.34 6.62 -39.35
N LYS A 281 4.94 7.78 -39.04
CA LYS A 281 6.40 7.98 -39.11
C LYS A 281 7.18 7.00 -38.24
N PHE A 282 6.71 6.73 -37.00
CA PHE A 282 7.37 5.78 -36.10
C PHE A 282 7.49 4.39 -36.75
N TYR A 283 6.41 3.89 -37.33
CA TYR A 283 6.40 2.59 -38.01
C TYR A 283 7.12 2.60 -39.36
N ASP A 284 6.95 3.66 -40.15
CA ASP A 284 7.61 3.82 -41.46
C ASP A 284 9.14 3.82 -41.33
N ASP A 285 9.69 4.50 -40.32
CA ASP A 285 11.14 4.56 -40.06
C ASP A 285 11.71 3.19 -39.63
N LEU A 286 10.87 2.32 -39.04
CA LEU A 286 11.20 0.93 -38.70
C LEU A 286 10.99 -0.04 -39.87
N GLY A 287 10.39 0.42 -40.98
CA GLY A 287 10.12 -0.36 -42.18
C GLY A 287 8.72 -1.01 -42.23
N TYR A 288 7.81 -0.65 -41.32
CA TYR A 288 6.44 -1.15 -41.25
C TYR A 288 5.45 -0.19 -41.90
N PHE A 289 5.53 -0.09 -43.24
CA PHE A 289 4.76 0.89 -43.99
C PHE A 289 3.25 0.62 -43.95
N GLY A 290 2.46 1.65 -43.63
CA GLY A 290 1.00 1.56 -43.56
C GLY A 290 0.45 0.89 -42.30
N HIS A 291 1.32 0.66 -41.30
CA HIS A 291 0.90 0.16 -39.99
C HIS A 291 -0.13 1.10 -39.33
N PRO A 292 -1.22 0.57 -38.73
CA PRO A 292 -2.18 1.38 -37.99
C PRO A 292 -1.49 2.13 -36.84
N ASN A 293 -1.98 3.32 -36.51
CA ASN A 293 -1.40 4.14 -35.44
C ASN A 293 -2.46 4.99 -34.74
N CYS A 294 -2.21 5.32 -33.48
CA CYS A 294 -3.14 6.06 -32.63
C CYS A 294 -3.40 7.47 -33.13
N SER A 295 -2.39 8.15 -33.69
CA SER A 295 -2.55 9.51 -34.19
C SER A 295 -3.52 9.60 -35.38
N ASP A 296 -3.46 8.64 -36.31
CA ASP A 296 -4.41 8.53 -37.41
C ASP A 296 -5.79 8.07 -36.93
N ASN A 297 -5.84 7.17 -35.95
CA ASN A 297 -7.09 6.75 -35.31
C ASN A 297 -7.81 7.94 -34.65
N PHE A 298 -7.08 8.79 -33.92
CA PHE A 298 -7.60 10.03 -33.35
C PHE A 298 -8.15 10.94 -34.45
N ASN A 299 -7.37 11.21 -35.50
CA ASN A 299 -7.84 12.05 -36.63
C ASN A 299 -9.15 11.54 -37.23
N LYS A 300 -9.33 10.23 -37.34
CA LYS A 300 -10.54 9.60 -37.90
C LYS A 300 -11.76 9.80 -37.02
N VAL A 301 -11.65 9.55 -35.71
CA VAL A 301 -12.80 9.63 -34.79
C VAL A 301 -13.10 11.05 -34.31
N LEU A 302 -12.13 11.95 -34.44
CA LEU A 302 -12.28 13.36 -34.12
C LEU A 302 -12.73 14.21 -35.33
N ASP A 303 -12.82 13.65 -36.54
CA ASP A 303 -13.26 14.34 -37.77
C ASP A 303 -14.69 14.92 -37.66
N LYS A 304 -15.50 14.35 -36.75
CA LYS A 304 -16.85 14.86 -36.42
C LYS A 304 -16.83 16.16 -35.59
N PHE A 305 -15.69 16.53 -35.03
CA PHE A 305 -15.45 17.79 -34.34
C PHE A 305 -14.64 18.72 -35.24
N THR A 306 -14.77 20.03 -35.05
CA THR A 306 -14.01 21.05 -35.80
C THR A 306 -12.55 21.12 -35.30
N LEU A 307 -11.83 20.00 -35.39
CA LEU A 307 -10.45 19.83 -34.95
C LEU A 307 -9.50 19.70 -36.15
N ARG A 308 -8.35 20.34 -36.05
CA ARG A 308 -7.25 20.21 -37.02
C ARG A 308 -6.62 18.82 -36.90
N LYS A 309 -6.49 18.14 -38.03
CA LYS A 309 -5.74 16.88 -38.13
C LYS A 309 -4.25 17.10 -37.82
N ARG A 310 -3.65 16.16 -37.09
CA ARG A 310 -2.24 16.20 -36.67
C ARG A 310 -1.53 14.91 -37.06
N LEU A 311 -0.28 15.00 -37.48
CA LEU A 311 0.53 13.81 -37.82
C LEU A 311 0.99 13.04 -36.57
N GLY A 312 1.08 13.74 -35.44
CA GLY A 312 1.38 13.17 -34.14
C GLY A 312 0.59 13.92 -33.08
N TRP A 313 -0.09 13.17 -32.22
CA TRP A 313 -0.84 13.72 -31.09
C TRP A 313 -0.02 13.58 -29.81
N GLY A 314 0.06 14.65 -29.00
CA GLY A 314 0.35 14.44 -27.59
C GLY A 314 -0.75 13.57 -26.98
N ALA A 315 -0.42 12.72 -26.01
CA ALA A 315 -1.38 11.87 -25.32
C ALA A 315 -0.92 11.57 -23.91
N ILE A 316 -1.88 11.23 -23.05
CA ILE A 316 -1.62 10.50 -21.83
C ILE A 316 -1.55 9.03 -22.25
N ASN A 317 -0.35 8.45 -22.20
CA ASN A 317 -0.08 7.10 -22.66
C ASN A 317 -0.30 6.16 -21.46
N LEU A 318 -1.54 5.72 -21.27
CA LEU A 318 -1.93 4.88 -20.14
C LEU A 318 -1.34 3.47 -20.28
N PHE A 319 -0.88 2.92 -19.15
CA PHE A 319 -0.35 1.56 -18.98
C PHE A 319 1.04 1.33 -19.59
N TYR A 320 1.56 2.29 -20.35
CA TYR A 320 2.92 2.26 -20.87
C TYR A 320 3.96 2.19 -19.75
N ASN A 321 4.90 1.24 -19.88
CA ASN A 321 6.08 1.14 -19.03
C ASN A 321 7.29 1.76 -19.72
N THR A 322 7.23 3.08 -19.87
CA THR A 322 8.28 3.88 -20.51
C THR A 322 9.10 4.62 -19.45
N ALA A 323 10.41 4.78 -19.65
CA ALA A 323 11.26 5.58 -18.77
C ALA A 323 12.39 6.27 -19.55
N ILE A 324 13.04 7.25 -18.91
CA ILE A 324 14.33 7.79 -19.34
C ILE A 324 15.40 7.16 -18.46
N ASP A 325 16.34 6.43 -19.05
CA ASP A 325 17.40 5.74 -18.33
C ASP A 325 18.56 6.68 -17.94
N ALA A 326 19.57 6.13 -17.26
CA ALA A 326 20.77 6.89 -16.86
C ALA A 326 21.61 7.41 -18.03
N ASN A 327 21.40 6.91 -19.26
CA ASN A 327 22.04 7.38 -20.48
C ASN A 327 21.21 8.46 -21.20
N ASN A 328 20.11 8.90 -20.58
CA ASN A 328 19.12 9.80 -21.17
C ASN A 328 18.42 9.21 -22.40
N ALA A 329 18.34 7.87 -22.50
CA ALA A 329 17.62 7.18 -23.54
C ALA A 329 16.18 6.89 -23.11
N LEU A 330 15.24 7.06 -24.03
CA LEU A 330 13.87 6.59 -23.86
C LEU A 330 13.86 5.07 -24.01
N ILE A 331 13.42 4.38 -22.97
CA ILE A 331 13.29 2.92 -22.93
C ILE A 331 11.81 2.53 -22.82
N PHE A 332 11.47 1.41 -23.45
CA PHE A 332 10.14 0.81 -23.45
C PHE A 332 10.26 -0.63 -22.94
N ASP A 333 9.29 -1.03 -22.13
CA ASP A 333 9.23 -2.37 -21.55
C ASP A 333 7.77 -2.80 -21.45
N GLU A 334 7.52 -4.07 -21.11
CA GLU A 334 6.17 -4.60 -20.98
C GLU A 334 5.39 -3.83 -19.88
N PRO A 335 4.12 -3.48 -20.14
CA PRO A 335 3.24 -2.87 -19.15
C PRO A 335 3.07 -3.70 -17.88
N TRP A 336 2.73 -3.00 -16.80
CA TRP A 336 2.40 -3.62 -15.51
C TRP A 336 0.92 -4.00 -15.39
N SER A 337 0.07 -3.46 -16.26
CA SER A 337 -1.37 -3.62 -16.20
C SER A 337 -1.77 -5.08 -16.34
N ARG A 338 -2.74 -5.47 -15.52
CA ARG A 338 -3.39 -6.79 -15.52
C ARG A 338 -4.78 -6.71 -16.13
N PRO A 339 -5.37 -7.85 -16.55
CA PRO A 339 -6.78 -7.88 -16.93
C PRO A 339 -7.65 -7.21 -15.87
N GLY A 340 -8.42 -6.20 -16.27
CA GLY A 340 -9.30 -5.43 -15.40
C GLY A 340 -8.64 -4.26 -14.66
N ASP A 341 -7.33 -4.05 -14.80
CA ASP A 341 -6.71 -2.83 -14.28
C ASP A 341 -7.21 -1.60 -15.03
N TYR A 342 -7.25 -0.46 -14.34
CA TYR A 342 -7.82 0.76 -14.88
C TYR A 342 -7.22 2.03 -14.29
N VAL A 343 -7.37 3.12 -15.04
CA VAL A 343 -7.26 4.49 -14.53
C VAL A 343 -8.64 5.14 -14.57
N MET A 344 -9.00 5.82 -13.50
CA MET A 344 -10.24 6.58 -13.40
C MET A 344 -9.95 8.07 -13.22
N PHE A 345 -10.43 8.87 -14.15
CA PHE A 345 -10.37 10.33 -14.09
C PHE A 345 -11.67 10.92 -13.58
N LYS A 346 -11.60 12.07 -12.90
CA LYS A 346 -12.72 12.99 -12.71
C LYS A 346 -12.58 14.15 -13.69
N ALA A 347 -13.63 14.43 -14.46
CA ALA A 347 -13.69 15.58 -15.34
C ALA A 347 -13.84 16.87 -14.52
N LEU A 348 -13.00 17.87 -14.78
CA LEU A 348 -13.02 19.16 -14.07
C LEU A 348 -13.74 20.27 -14.86
N LYS A 349 -14.32 19.91 -16.00
CA LYS A 349 -15.12 20.74 -16.90
C LYS A 349 -15.83 19.82 -17.89
N ASP A 350 -16.67 20.38 -18.76
CA ASP A 350 -17.21 19.65 -19.90
C ASP A 350 -16.09 19.34 -20.91
N LEU A 351 -15.94 18.07 -21.30
CA LEU A 351 -14.85 17.63 -22.15
C LEU A 351 -15.34 16.81 -23.36
N VAL A 352 -14.63 16.96 -24.47
CA VAL A 352 -14.60 15.98 -25.54
C VAL A 352 -13.37 15.11 -25.31
N CYS A 353 -13.55 13.81 -25.15
CA CYS A 353 -12.49 12.85 -24.87
C CYS A 353 -12.28 11.89 -26.04
N VAL A 354 -11.09 11.34 -26.14
CA VAL A 354 -10.75 10.26 -27.07
C VAL A 354 -9.81 9.27 -26.40
N SER A 355 -10.07 7.99 -26.62
CA SER A 355 -9.22 6.87 -26.20
C SER A 355 -8.93 5.97 -27.40
N SER A 356 -7.68 5.52 -27.55
CA SER A 356 -7.26 4.57 -28.59
C SER A 356 -6.69 3.31 -27.95
N ALA A 357 -7.13 2.14 -28.42
CA ALA A 357 -6.45 0.87 -28.14
C ALA A 357 -5.20 0.81 -29.03
N CYS A 358 -4.04 1.01 -28.41
CA CYS A 358 -2.79 1.16 -29.13
C CYS A 358 -2.46 -0.04 -30.04
N PRO A 359 -2.11 0.20 -31.32
CA PRO A 359 -1.80 -0.86 -32.27
C PRO A 359 -0.38 -1.40 -32.20
N ASP A 360 0.48 -0.87 -31.33
CA ASP A 360 1.90 -1.19 -31.35
C ASP A 360 2.20 -2.66 -31.03
N ASP A 361 2.65 -3.41 -32.03
CA ASP A 361 3.07 -4.81 -31.91
C ASP A 361 4.55 -5.01 -32.30
N VAL A 362 5.28 -3.92 -32.55
CA VAL A 362 6.69 -3.98 -33.02
C VAL A 362 7.68 -3.84 -31.86
N ASP A 363 7.20 -3.50 -30.67
CA ASP A 363 7.96 -3.49 -29.42
C ASP A 363 7.16 -4.00 -28.20
N ALA A 364 7.69 -3.79 -26.99
CA ALA A 364 7.13 -4.32 -25.75
C ALA A 364 5.87 -3.58 -25.26
N ALA A 365 5.49 -2.44 -25.85
CA ALA A 365 4.42 -1.57 -25.35
C ALA A 365 3.08 -2.27 -25.14
N ASN A 366 2.72 -3.26 -25.96
CA ASN A 366 1.51 -4.07 -25.76
C ASN A 366 1.81 -5.55 -25.48
N GLY A 367 3.02 -5.86 -24.96
CA GLY A 367 3.50 -7.24 -24.83
C GLY A 367 3.47 -7.99 -26.17
N TRP A 368 3.76 -7.28 -27.28
CA TRP A 368 3.69 -7.78 -28.67
C TRP A 368 2.32 -8.33 -29.10
N ASN A 369 1.25 -8.04 -28.36
CA ASN A 369 -0.10 -8.52 -28.67
C ASN A 369 -1.17 -7.47 -28.37
N PRO A 370 -1.46 -6.57 -29.32
CA PRO A 370 -2.52 -5.58 -29.17
C PRO A 370 -3.90 -6.22 -29.00
N THR A 371 -4.61 -5.75 -27.99
CA THR A 371 -5.96 -6.14 -27.60
C THR A 371 -6.86 -4.91 -27.42
N ASP A 372 -8.08 -5.12 -26.92
CA ASP A 372 -9.11 -4.09 -26.82
C ASP A 372 -9.01 -3.32 -25.49
N ILE A 373 -9.57 -2.10 -25.47
CA ILE A 373 -9.75 -1.27 -24.25
C ILE A 373 -11.23 -1.05 -24.00
N PHE A 374 -11.62 -0.93 -22.73
CA PHE A 374 -12.98 -0.57 -22.34
C PHE A 374 -13.01 0.80 -21.67
N VAL A 375 -13.99 1.63 -22.04
CA VAL A 375 -14.23 2.91 -21.35
C VAL A 375 -15.62 2.88 -20.73
N ARG A 376 -15.70 3.32 -19.48
CA ARG A 376 -16.96 3.44 -18.74
C ARG A 376 -17.09 4.84 -18.15
N ILE A 377 -18.25 5.45 -18.34
CA ILE A 377 -18.54 6.80 -17.85
C ILE A 377 -19.56 6.72 -16.73
N TYR A 378 -19.26 7.34 -15.59
CA TYR A 378 -20.18 7.46 -14.46
C TYR A 378 -20.57 8.91 -14.23
N ARG A 379 -21.85 9.13 -13.91
CA ARG A 379 -22.36 10.40 -13.41
C ARG A 379 -22.86 10.21 -12.00
N PRO A 380 -21.97 10.23 -11.00
CA PRO A 380 -22.34 9.76 -9.70
C PRO A 380 -23.03 10.88 -8.90
N ASN A 381 -24.07 10.51 -8.17
CA ASN A 381 -24.72 11.42 -7.22
C ASN A 381 -23.88 11.64 -5.95
N LYS A 382 -22.79 10.87 -5.78
CA LYS A 382 -21.81 10.96 -4.70
C LYS A 382 -20.41 10.59 -5.21
N PRO A 383 -19.33 11.25 -4.78
CA PRO A 383 -17.98 10.91 -5.20
C PRO A 383 -17.58 9.48 -4.78
N PHE A 384 -16.82 8.78 -5.63
CA PHE A 384 -16.16 7.51 -5.28
C PHE A 384 -15.07 7.73 -4.23
N SER A 385 -14.52 6.67 -3.63
CA SER A 385 -13.27 6.83 -2.87
C SER A 385 -12.10 7.09 -3.83
N LYS A 386 -11.16 7.98 -3.45
CA LYS A 386 -9.87 8.10 -4.15
C LYS A 386 -8.98 6.94 -3.73
N GLY A 387 -8.18 6.40 -4.64
CA GLY A 387 -7.32 5.25 -4.31
C GLY A 387 -6.26 4.94 -5.35
N VAL A 388 -5.08 4.54 -4.90
CA VAL A 388 -4.08 3.86 -5.72
C VAL A 388 -4.11 2.37 -5.35
N ALA A 389 -3.92 1.47 -6.30
CA ALA A 389 -3.80 0.06 -5.95
C ALA A 389 -2.45 -0.23 -5.28
N TYR A 390 -2.52 -0.91 -4.15
CA TYR A 390 -1.41 -1.58 -3.50
C TYR A 390 -1.57 -3.09 -3.68
N ARG A 391 -0.45 -3.77 -3.98
CA ARG A 391 -0.38 -5.24 -4.04
C ARG A 391 0.67 -5.71 -3.04
N MET A 392 0.24 -6.53 -2.08
CA MET A 392 1.14 -7.09 -1.06
C MET A 392 2.23 -7.98 -1.67
N LYS A 393 1.91 -8.70 -2.76
CA LYS A 393 2.82 -9.58 -3.49
C LYS A 393 2.62 -9.43 -4.99
N ALA A 394 3.59 -9.92 -5.76
CA ALA A 394 3.53 -9.91 -7.21
C ALA A 394 2.28 -10.63 -7.77
N ASP A 395 1.70 -11.61 -7.09
CA ASP A 395 0.51 -12.34 -7.52
C ASP A 395 -0.78 -11.95 -6.78
N ALA A 396 -0.73 -10.94 -5.89
CA ALA A 396 -1.89 -10.48 -5.15
C ALA A 396 -2.83 -9.62 -6.01
N GLU A 397 -4.12 -9.70 -5.72
CA GLU A 397 -5.13 -8.78 -6.27
C GLU A 397 -4.89 -7.34 -5.76
N PRO A 398 -5.22 -6.31 -6.56
CA PRO A 398 -5.07 -4.93 -6.13
C PRO A 398 -6.02 -4.60 -4.98
N LYS A 399 -5.49 -3.93 -3.94
CA LYS A 399 -6.28 -3.30 -2.87
C LYS A 399 -6.16 -1.79 -3.00
N LEU A 400 -7.28 -1.07 -3.04
CA LEU A 400 -7.23 0.39 -3.09
C LEU A 400 -6.74 0.97 -1.76
N THR A 401 -5.99 2.07 -1.85
CA THR A 401 -5.61 2.90 -0.70
C THR A 401 -6.85 3.29 0.11
N ARG A 402 -6.74 3.26 1.43
CA ARG A 402 -7.83 3.59 2.36
C ARG A 402 -7.43 4.66 3.36
N GLU A 403 -8.44 5.27 3.98
CA GLU A 403 -8.26 6.26 5.03
C GLU A 403 -8.07 5.59 6.39
N THR A 404 -7.28 6.23 7.26
CA THR A 404 -7.25 5.89 8.68
C THR A 404 -8.44 6.52 9.40
N GLY A 405 -8.70 6.10 10.63
CA GLY A 405 -9.73 6.70 11.49
C GLY A 405 -9.39 8.14 11.90
N PHE A 406 -8.10 8.51 11.85
CA PHE A 406 -7.63 9.87 12.12
C PHE A 406 -7.61 10.75 10.87
N HIS A 407 -7.80 10.17 9.68
CA HIS A 407 -7.77 10.88 8.40
C HIS A 407 -8.68 12.12 8.38
N PRO A 408 -9.92 12.13 8.92
CA PRO A 408 -10.75 13.33 8.94
C PRO A 408 -10.13 14.53 9.68
N ARG A 409 -9.22 14.29 10.64
CA ARG A 409 -8.46 15.35 11.33
C ARG A 409 -7.19 15.69 10.58
N VAL A 410 -6.46 14.68 10.09
CA VAL A 410 -5.24 14.88 9.30
C VAL A 410 -5.52 15.68 8.03
N ALA A 411 -6.52 15.30 7.24
CA ALA A 411 -6.90 15.97 6.00
C ALA A 411 -7.46 17.38 6.19
N SER A 412 -7.92 17.73 7.41
CA SER A 412 -8.32 19.11 7.73
C SER A 412 -7.13 20.06 7.91
N LEU A 413 -5.93 19.52 8.10
CA LEU A 413 -4.69 20.26 8.39
C LEU A 413 -3.78 20.39 7.16
N THR A 414 -4.02 19.60 6.10
CA THR A 414 -3.20 19.59 4.90
C THR A 414 -3.92 18.97 3.70
N GLU A 415 -3.56 19.43 2.51
CA GLU A 415 -3.92 18.80 1.24
C GLU A 415 -2.79 17.89 0.72
N ASN A 416 -1.62 17.92 1.36
CA ASN A 416 -0.44 17.14 0.97
C ASN A 416 -0.55 15.71 1.53
N ILE A 417 -1.44 14.93 0.91
CA ILE A 417 -1.71 13.54 1.27
C ILE A 417 -1.09 12.64 0.20
N VAL A 418 -0.37 11.61 0.67
CA VAL A 418 0.36 10.64 -0.14
C VAL A 418 -0.08 9.23 0.21
N GLU A 419 0.09 8.33 -0.76
CA GLU A 419 -0.06 6.89 -0.56
C GLU A 419 1.12 6.36 0.25
N TYR A 420 0.83 5.55 1.27
CA TYR A 420 1.82 4.80 2.02
C TYR A 420 1.29 3.41 2.37
N LYS A 421 1.75 2.40 1.63
CA LYS A 421 1.42 0.98 1.85
C LYS A 421 -0.07 0.74 2.08
N GLY A 422 -0.91 1.20 1.17
CA GLY A 422 -2.36 1.07 1.19
C GLY A 422 -3.10 2.08 2.07
N PHE A 423 -2.43 3.10 2.64
CA PHE A 423 -3.09 4.14 3.44
C PHE A 423 -2.82 5.57 2.94
N TRP A 424 -3.82 6.44 3.11
CA TRP A 424 -3.70 7.88 2.87
C TRP A 424 -3.13 8.60 4.10
N LEU A 425 -1.88 9.05 4.01
CA LEU A 425 -1.17 9.77 5.08
C LEU A 425 -0.73 11.16 4.63
N ALA A 426 -0.58 12.08 5.58
CA ALA A 426 0.00 13.39 5.30
C ALA A 426 1.53 13.30 5.16
N SER A 427 2.11 13.97 4.15
CA SER A 427 3.56 14.12 4.02
C SER A 427 4.09 15.30 4.82
N ASN A 428 3.37 16.43 4.79
CA ASN A 428 3.65 17.64 5.58
C ASN A 428 2.36 18.39 5.96
N TYR A 429 2.43 19.27 6.97
CA TYR A 429 1.34 20.19 7.30
C TYR A 429 1.63 21.62 6.85
N ASN A 430 0.72 22.21 6.06
CA ASN A 430 0.86 23.54 5.45
C ASN A 430 1.23 24.66 6.44
N ASN A 431 0.67 24.62 7.66
CA ASN A 431 0.83 25.69 8.65
C ASN A 431 2.01 25.47 9.63
N TYR A 432 2.66 24.30 9.60
CA TYR A 432 3.78 23.98 10.49
C TYR A 432 5.08 23.84 9.68
N GLY A 433 5.08 22.93 8.70
CA GLY A 433 6.28 22.51 8.00
C GLY A 433 7.23 21.69 8.88
N ALA A 434 8.07 20.88 8.25
CA ALA A 434 8.88 19.86 8.93
C ALA A 434 9.74 20.40 10.09
N LEU A 435 10.26 21.62 10.00
CA LEU A 435 11.10 22.22 11.04
C LEU A 435 10.32 22.62 12.31
N GLN A 436 9.10 23.15 12.18
CA GLN A 436 8.28 23.49 13.35
C GLN A 436 7.73 22.22 14.03
N GLU A 437 7.36 21.22 13.23
CA GLU A 437 6.96 19.90 13.73
C GLU A 437 8.11 19.24 14.50
N TYR A 438 9.32 19.27 13.94
CA TYR A 438 10.55 18.82 14.58
C TYR A 438 10.81 19.54 15.92
N GLU A 439 10.73 20.88 15.92
CA GLU A 439 10.97 21.70 17.12
C GLU A 439 9.91 21.44 18.20
N ALA A 440 8.64 21.25 17.81
CA ALA A 440 7.59 20.82 18.72
C ALA A 440 7.88 19.45 19.34
N CYS A 441 8.40 18.50 18.58
CA CYS A 441 8.76 17.17 19.08
C CYS A 441 9.87 17.27 20.13
N ARG A 442 10.91 18.08 19.88
CA ARG A 442 12.06 18.26 20.78
C ARG A 442 11.73 19.05 22.03
N GLU A 443 10.95 20.12 21.94
CA GLU A 443 10.77 21.09 23.03
C GLU A 443 9.41 20.97 23.75
N ARG A 444 8.41 20.37 23.11
CA ARG A 444 7.01 20.37 23.57
C ARG A 444 6.39 18.97 23.52
N ALA A 445 5.45 18.78 22.60
CA ALA A 445 4.86 17.50 22.26
C ALA A 445 4.30 17.56 20.83
N ILE A 446 4.21 16.40 20.21
CA ILE A 446 3.53 16.20 18.94
C ILE A 446 2.45 15.13 19.05
N ILE A 447 1.55 15.09 18.06
CA ILE A 447 0.68 13.95 17.76
C ILE A 447 0.92 13.50 16.32
N MET A 448 1.05 12.20 16.09
CA MET A 448 1.29 11.63 14.76
C MET A 448 0.42 10.39 14.54
N ASP A 449 -0.23 10.29 13.38
CA ASP A 449 -0.97 9.09 12.99
C ASP A 449 -0.01 7.97 12.53
N LEU A 450 -0.05 6.83 13.24
CA LEU A 450 0.75 5.63 12.95
C LEU A 450 -0.12 4.43 12.54
N SER A 451 -1.38 4.68 12.19
CA SER A 451 -2.37 3.62 11.94
C SER A 451 -1.98 2.71 10.77
N ALA A 452 -1.18 3.20 9.82
CA ALA A 452 -0.72 2.43 8.66
C ALA A 452 0.27 1.29 9.01
N LEU A 453 0.92 1.33 10.19
CA LEU A 453 1.75 0.22 10.66
C LEU A 453 0.94 -1.07 10.71
N ARG A 454 1.52 -2.19 10.30
CA ARG A 454 0.84 -3.47 10.26
C ARG A 454 0.76 -4.08 11.65
N LYS A 455 -0.42 -4.56 12.01
CA LYS A 455 -0.73 -5.07 13.36
C LYS A 455 -1.31 -6.46 13.21
N PHE A 456 -0.74 -7.41 13.95
CA PHE A 456 -1.17 -8.80 13.94
C PHE A 456 -1.40 -9.29 15.37
N GLU A 457 -2.58 -9.84 15.62
CA GLU A 457 -2.89 -10.59 16.84
C GLU A 457 -2.34 -12.01 16.69
N VAL A 458 -1.44 -12.42 17.57
CA VAL A 458 -0.84 -13.75 17.62
C VAL A 458 -1.34 -14.44 18.89
N ARG A 459 -2.32 -15.33 18.74
CA ARG A 459 -3.10 -15.91 19.85
C ARG A 459 -3.00 -17.43 19.84
N GLY A 460 -3.01 -18.04 21.01
CA GLY A 460 -3.06 -19.51 21.17
C GLY A 460 -1.93 -20.06 22.03
N PRO A 461 -2.06 -21.33 22.46
CA PRO A 461 -1.13 -21.95 23.39
C PRO A 461 0.32 -21.99 22.88
N ASP A 462 0.53 -22.00 21.56
CA ASP A 462 1.86 -22.02 20.95
C ASP A 462 2.32 -20.64 20.43
N ALA A 463 1.63 -19.55 20.79
CA ALA A 463 1.96 -18.20 20.33
C ALA A 463 3.35 -17.74 20.78
N GLU A 464 3.74 -18.04 22.02
CA GLU A 464 5.08 -17.73 22.52
C GLU A 464 6.15 -18.53 21.77
N GLU A 465 5.88 -19.80 21.45
CA GLU A 465 6.82 -20.66 20.71
C GLU A 465 7.04 -20.17 19.29
N LEU A 466 5.97 -19.79 18.57
CA LEU A 466 6.08 -19.22 17.23
C LEU A 466 6.98 -17.98 17.24
N LEU A 467 6.66 -17.01 18.10
CA LEU A 467 7.42 -15.76 18.18
C LEU A 467 8.84 -15.97 18.69
N GLN A 468 9.06 -16.94 19.59
CA GLN A 468 10.39 -17.32 20.03
C GLN A 468 11.25 -17.85 18.87
N ARG A 469 10.67 -18.55 17.89
CA ARG A 469 11.41 -19.07 16.73
C ARG A 469 11.53 -18.08 15.57
N THR A 470 10.65 -17.09 15.46
CA THR A 470 10.63 -16.17 14.32
C THR A 470 11.30 -14.82 14.62
N CYS A 471 11.24 -14.33 15.86
CA CYS A 471 11.91 -13.10 16.26
C CYS A 471 13.37 -13.36 16.67
N THR A 472 14.25 -12.37 16.55
CA THR A 472 15.65 -12.47 17.02
C THR A 472 15.78 -12.31 18.54
N ARG A 473 14.91 -11.51 19.19
CA ARG A 473 14.85 -11.36 20.65
C ARG A 473 14.34 -12.62 21.36
N ASN A 474 14.66 -12.75 22.65
CA ASN A 474 14.13 -13.81 23.50
C ASN A 474 12.76 -13.39 24.07
N ILE A 475 11.69 -13.94 23.49
CA ILE A 475 10.28 -13.67 23.81
C ILE A 475 9.87 -14.28 25.15
N ARG A 476 10.41 -15.46 25.50
CA ARG A 476 10.13 -16.15 26.78
C ARG A 476 10.53 -15.34 28.02
N LYS A 477 11.41 -14.36 27.87
CA LYS A 477 11.83 -13.44 28.96
C LYS A 477 10.86 -12.27 29.18
N LEU A 478 9.88 -12.08 28.31
CA LEU A 478 8.93 -10.98 28.44
C LEU A 478 7.91 -11.28 29.55
N SER A 479 7.63 -10.28 30.36
CA SER A 479 6.49 -10.28 31.28
C SER A 479 5.23 -9.79 30.57
N VAL A 480 4.05 -10.18 31.05
CA VAL A 480 2.79 -9.58 30.61
C VAL A 480 2.84 -8.06 30.82
N GLY A 481 2.33 -7.28 29.87
CA GLY A 481 2.41 -5.82 29.88
C GLY A 481 3.73 -5.26 29.32
N GLN A 482 4.65 -6.10 28.86
CA GLN A 482 5.92 -5.69 28.29
C GLN A 482 5.87 -5.63 26.75
N VAL A 483 6.62 -4.69 26.20
CA VAL A 483 6.91 -4.56 24.77
C VAL A 483 8.38 -4.85 24.51
N VAL A 484 8.73 -5.39 23.35
CA VAL A 484 10.14 -5.48 22.93
C VAL A 484 10.29 -5.17 21.45
N TYR A 485 11.31 -4.39 21.11
CA TYR A 485 11.74 -4.19 19.73
C TYR A 485 12.67 -5.34 19.29
N THR A 486 12.38 -5.91 18.12
CA THR A 486 13.06 -7.10 17.56
C THR A 486 13.03 -7.08 16.04
N ALA A 487 13.91 -7.87 15.42
CA ALA A 487 13.86 -8.17 13.98
C ALA A 487 13.24 -9.56 13.75
N MET A 488 12.72 -9.77 12.54
CA MET A 488 12.52 -11.10 11.93
C MET A 488 13.48 -11.24 10.75
N CYS A 489 14.04 -12.43 10.56
CA CYS A 489 15.02 -12.70 9.51
C CYS A 489 14.58 -13.86 8.62
N TYR A 490 15.09 -13.89 7.39
CA TYR A 490 15.10 -15.08 6.57
C TYR A 490 16.20 -16.05 7.00
N GLU A 491 16.18 -17.27 6.47
CA GLU A 491 17.18 -18.30 6.80
C GLU A 491 18.62 -17.86 6.49
N HIS A 492 18.84 -17.06 5.45
CA HIS A 492 20.16 -16.52 5.10
C HIS A 492 20.63 -15.35 5.99
N GLY A 493 19.85 -14.99 7.02
CA GLY A 493 20.18 -14.00 8.04
C GLY A 493 19.84 -12.55 7.68
N GLY A 494 19.39 -12.29 6.46
CA GLY A 494 18.88 -10.97 6.08
C GLY A 494 17.52 -10.67 6.70
N MET A 495 17.20 -9.39 6.88
CA MET A 495 16.00 -8.94 7.58
C MET A 495 14.76 -9.06 6.70
N LEU A 496 13.72 -9.73 7.21
CA LEU A 496 12.38 -9.68 6.63
C LEU A 496 11.71 -8.35 6.99
N ASP A 497 11.72 -8.01 8.27
CA ASP A 497 11.14 -6.79 8.82
C ASP A 497 11.67 -6.57 10.24
N ASP A 498 11.41 -5.37 10.78
CA ASP A 498 11.59 -5.04 12.19
C ASP A 498 10.28 -4.54 12.81
N GLY A 499 10.23 -4.53 14.14
CA GLY A 499 8.99 -4.15 14.81
C GLY A 499 8.98 -4.42 16.30
N THR A 500 7.78 -4.37 16.87
CA THR A 500 7.56 -4.54 18.30
C THR A 500 6.60 -5.68 18.61
N VAL A 501 6.97 -6.50 19.59
CA VAL A 501 6.11 -7.56 20.16
C VAL A 501 5.57 -7.07 21.50
N PHE A 502 4.25 -7.04 21.64
CA PHE A 502 3.54 -6.76 22.89
C PHE A 502 3.09 -8.09 23.51
N LYS A 503 3.45 -8.35 24.78
CA LYS A 503 2.96 -9.52 25.51
C LYS A 503 1.66 -9.18 26.26
N MET A 504 0.54 -9.52 25.65
CA MET A 504 -0.81 -9.19 26.15
C MET A 504 -1.22 -10.09 27.31
N THR A 505 -0.98 -11.40 27.17
CA THR A 505 -1.19 -12.42 28.21
C THR A 505 -0.10 -13.49 28.08
N HIS A 506 -0.27 -14.66 28.69
CA HIS A 506 0.63 -15.80 28.44
C HIS A 506 0.55 -16.29 26.99
N ASP A 507 -0.66 -16.33 26.42
CA ASP A 507 -0.96 -16.98 25.14
C ASP A 507 -1.40 -15.98 24.05
N ASN A 508 -1.35 -14.67 24.34
CA ASN A 508 -1.75 -13.63 23.40
C ASN A 508 -0.63 -12.58 23.29
N PHE A 509 -0.23 -12.31 22.06
CA PHE A 509 0.77 -11.34 21.69
C PHE A 509 0.25 -10.47 20.56
N ARG A 510 0.84 -9.29 20.40
CA ARG A 510 0.62 -8.45 19.21
C ARG A 510 1.96 -8.13 18.57
N TRP A 511 2.05 -8.35 17.26
CA TRP A 511 3.20 -7.98 16.43
C TRP A 511 2.85 -6.72 15.65
N ILE A 512 3.65 -5.66 15.80
CA ILE A 512 3.48 -4.40 15.07
C ILE A 512 4.74 -4.14 14.25
N CYS A 513 4.59 -4.04 12.93
CA CYS A 513 5.72 -3.96 11.98
C CYS A 513 5.40 -3.14 10.73
N GLY A 514 6.35 -3.04 9.81
CA GLY A 514 6.22 -2.23 8.60
C GLY A 514 5.57 -2.95 7.42
N ASP A 515 5.64 -4.29 7.35
CA ASP A 515 5.23 -5.07 6.17
C ASP A 515 4.03 -6.00 6.41
N GLU A 516 3.08 -6.00 5.47
CA GLU A 516 1.86 -6.82 5.55
C GLU A 516 2.17 -8.31 5.34
N TYR A 517 3.22 -8.60 4.56
CA TYR A 517 3.63 -9.96 4.26
C TYR A 517 4.05 -10.74 5.52
N CYS A 518 4.46 -10.05 6.59
CA CYS A 518 4.78 -10.67 7.89
C CYS A 518 3.65 -11.56 8.41
N GLY A 519 2.39 -11.18 8.22
CA GLY A 519 1.23 -11.96 8.68
C GLY A 519 1.11 -13.30 7.96
N GLU A 520 1.23 -13.29 6.63
CA GLU A 520 1.23 -14.51 5.81
C GLU A 520 2.44 -15.40 6.16
N TRP A 521 3.62 -14.80 6.26
CA TRP A 521 4.84 -15.52 6.59
C TRP A 521 4.75 -16.22 7.96
N LEU A 522 4.23 -15.54 8.99
CA LEU A 522 4.01 -16.14 10.31
C LEU A 522 3.02 -17.31 10.27
N ARG A 523 1.93 -17.20 9.50
CA ARG A 523 0.97 -18.31 9.30
C ARG A 523 1.62 -19.52 8.63
N ASN A 524 2.46 -19.29 7.62
CA ASN A 524 3.20 -20.35 6.95
C ASN A 524 4.17 -21.04 7.92
N LYS A 525 4.90 -20.27 8.75
CA LYS A 525 5.80 -20.83 9.77
C LYS A 525 5.07 -21.58 10.88
N ALA A 526 3.92 -21.09 11.33
CA ALA A 526 3.07 -21.83 12.27
C ALA A 526 2.64 -23.20 11.72
N LYS A 527 2.25 -23.25 10.45
CA LYS A 527 1.88 -24.50 9.76
C LYS A 527 3.06 -25.44 9.59
N GLU A 528 4.20 -24.95 9.10
CA GLU A 528 5.44 -25.74 8.95
C GLU A 528 5.90 -26.37 10.27
N MET A 529 5.72 -25.65 11.38
CA MET A 529 6.10 -26.09 12.72
C MET A 529 4.98 -26.88 13.43
N ASN A 530 3.81 -27.05 12.81
CA ASN A 530 2.62 -27.70 13.38
C ASN A 530 2.21 -27.11 14.75
N LEU A 531 2.17 -25.78 14.84
CA LEU A 531 1.84 -25.04 16.06
C LEU A 531 0.36 -24.68 16.10
N LYS A 532 -0.27 -24.78 17.27
CA LYS A 532 -1.62 -24.32 17.54
C LYS A 532 -1.60 -22.83 17.92
N VAL A 533 -1.58 -22.00 16.88
CA VAL A 533 -1.53 -20.53 16.97
C VAL A 533 -2.33 -19.92 15.82
N TRP A 534 -3.04 -18.84 16.12
CA TRP A 534 -3.82 -18.05 15.17
C TRP A 534 -3.17 -16.68 14.99
N ILE A 535 -3.03 -16.25 13.73
CA ILE A 535 -2.42 -14.98 13.35
C ILE A 535 -3.42 -14.21 12.49
N LYS A 536 -3.99 -13.16 13.07
CA LYS A 536 -5.04 -12.32 12.46
C LYS A 536 -4.55 -10.90 12.26
N SER A 537 -4.81 -10.31 11.11
CA SER A 537 -4.59 -8.88 10.91
C SER A 537 -5.57 -8.09 11.78
N SER A 538 -5.06 -7.03 12.41
CA SER A 538 -5.85 -6.09 13.21
C SER A 538 -5.57 -4.65 12.84
N THR A 539 -4.90 -4.42 11.71
CA THR A 539 -4.52 -3.09 11.22
C THR A 539 -5.73 -2.18 11.08
N ASP A 540 -6.85 -2.73 10.58
CA ASP A 540 -8.09 -1.99 10.33
C ASP A 540 -8.99 -1.87 11.55
N ASN A 541 -8.66 -2.57 12.62
CA ASN A 541 -9.47 -2.64 13.83
C ASN A 541 -8.82 -1.88 14.99
N LEU A 542 -7.53 -1.55 14.85
CA LEU A 542 -6.72 -0.93 15.89
C LEU A 542 -5.86 0.18 15.30
N HIS A 543 -6.38 1.40 15.35
CA HIS A 543 -5.67 2.59 14.91
C HIS A 543 -4.90 3.21 16.07
N ASN A 544 -3.77 3.86 15.77
CA ASN A 544 -2.94 4.46 16.80
C ASN A 544 -2.34 5.80 16.41
N VAL A 545 -2.20 6.65 17.42
CA VAL A 545 -1.44 7.89 17.35
C VAL A 545 -0.27 7.86 18.32
N ALA A 546 0.87 8.40 17.91
CA ALA A 546 2.01 8.64 18.79
C ALA A 546 1.92 10.06 19.37
N VAL A 547 2.02 10.17 20.69
CA VAL A 547 2.17 11.44 21.40
C VAL A 547 3.57 11.49 21.99
N GLN A 548 4.48 12.22 21.33
CA GLN A 548 5.92 12.22 21.60
C GLN A 548 6.40 13.61 21.96
N GLY A 549 7.49 13.70 22.73
CA GLY A 549 8.08 14.95 23.23
C GLY A 549 8.03 15.06 24.75
N PRO A 550 8.82 15.97 25.35
CA PRO A 550 8.99 16.10 26.80
C PRO A 550 7.69 16.35 27.57
N ARG A 551 6.67 16.96 26.94
CA ARG A 551 5.35 17.25 27.55
C ARG A 551 4.31 16.15 27.36
N SER A 552 4.61 15.10 26.60
CA SER A 552 3.68 14.01 26.30
C SER A 552 3.06 13.38 27.56
N ARG A 553 3.86 13.13 28.61
CA ARG A 553 3.38 12.57 29.88
C ARG A 553 2.39 13.50 30.60
N GLU A 554 2.69 14.79 30.64
CA GLU A 554 1.84 15.78 31.30
C GLU A 554 0.48 15.88 30.61
N ILE A 555 0.48 15.91 29.28
CA ILE A 555 -0.73 15.93 28.44
C ILE A 555 -1.58 14.70 28.72
N LEU A 556 -0.98 13.51 28.63
CA LEU A 556 -1.74 12.27 28.74
C LEU A 556 -2.21 11.99 30.17
N ASN A 557 -1.48 12.41 31.20
CA ASN A 557 -1.94 12.29 32.59
C ASN A 557 -3.27 13.03 32.86
N LYS A 558 -3.64 14.02 32.04
CA LYS A 558 -4.91 14.75 32.18
C LYS A 558 -6.11 13.97 31.66
N ILE A 559 -5.90 13.10 30.67
CA ILE A 559 -6.97 12.49 29.88
C ILE A 559 -6.93 10.96 29.90
N ILE A 560 -5.91 10.34 30.48
CA ILE A 560 -5.81 8.88 30.58
C ILE A 560 -6.23 8.44 31.97
N TRP A 561 -7.39 7.81 32.04
CA TRP A 561 -7.84 7.10 33.23
C TRP A 561 -7.39 5.63 33.15
N THR A 562 -6.87 5.09 34.25
CA THR A 562 -6.40 3.70 34.32
C THR A 562 -7.19 2.93 35.41
N PRO A 563 -7.63 1.69 35.13
CA PRO A 563 -8.22 0.86 36.16
C PRO A 563 -7.27 0.63 37.34
N PRO A 564 -7.74 0.51 38.59
CA PRO A 564 -6.88 0.34 39.77
C PRO A 564 -5.94 -0.88 39.75
N HIS A 565 -6.24 -1.88 38.92
CA HIS A 565 -5.43 -3.10 38.77
C HIS A 565 -4.41 -3.02 37.61
N GLN A 566 -4.37 -1.89 36.90
CA GLN A 566 -3.43 -1.61 35.83
C GLN A 566 -2.39 -0.58 36.30
N THR A 567 -1.20 -0.62 35.72
CA THR A 567 -0.17 0.38 36.01
C THR A 567 -0.64 1.76 35.52
N PRO A 568 -0.72 2.78 36.39
CA PRO A 568 -1.10 4.12 35.97
C PRO A 568 -0.01 4.74 35.09
N LEU A 569 -0.41 5.63 34.18
CA LEU A 569 0.48 6.19 33.16
C LEU A 569 1.77 6.81 33.73
N LYS A 570 1.67 7.53 34.86
CA LYS A 570 2.81 8.16 35.55
C LYS A 570 3.90 7.17 35.98
N ASP A 571 3.53 5.92 36.23
CA ASP A 571 4.42 4.86 36.73
C ASP A 571 4.76 3.86 35.60
N LEU A 572 4.29 4.11 34.37
CA LEU A 572 4.52 3.24 33.23
C LEU A 572 5.98 3.35 32.76
N GLU A 573 6.75 2.27 32.90
CA GLU A 573 8.14 2.20 32.48
C GLU A 573 8.27 2.15 30.94
N TRP A 574 9.46 2.49 30.44
CA TRP A 574 9.77 2.40 29.00
C TRP A 574 9.62 0.95 28.50
N PHE A 575 9.06 0.77 27.29
CA PHE A 575 8.71 -0.55 26.75
C PHE A 575 7.71 -1.34 27.61
N ARG A 576 6.77 -0.64 28.26
CA ARG A 576 5.56 -1.22 28.86
C ARG A 576 4.30 -0.63 28.23
N PHE A 577 3.17 -1.31 28.40
CA PHE A 577 1.87 -0.79 28.05
C PHE A 577 0.85 -1.02 29.17
N THR A 578 -0.24 -0.25 29.12
CA THR A 578 -1.35 -0.35 30.07
C THR A 578 -2.68 -0.26 29.33
N VAL A 579 -3.69 -0.96 29.82
CA VAL A 579 -5.07 -0.80 29.35
C VAL A 579 -5.69 0.37 30.11
N ALA A 580 -6.27 1.29 29.37
CA ALA A 580 -6.75 2.56 29.90
C ALA A 580 -8.08 2.98 29.26
N ARG A 581 -8.60 4.13 29.68
CA ARG A 581 -9.75 4.78 29.06
C ARG A 581 -9.56 6.28 28.99
N LEU A 582 -10.27 6.90 28.06
CA LEU A 582 -10.28 8.35 27.93
C LEU A 582 -11.09 9.01 29.05
N ASN A 583 -10.47 9.89 29.83
CA ASN A 583 -10.98 10.72 30.93
C ASN A 583 -11.51 9.97 32.16
N THR A 584 -12.36 8.97 32.00
CA THR A 584 -13.10 8.33 33.11
C THR A 584 -13.29 6.83 32.89
N LEU A 585 -13.83 6.14 33.90
CA LEU A 585 -14.18 4.71 33.86
C LEU A 585 -15.14 4.35 32.71
N ASP A 586 -16.08 5.23 32.38
CA ASP A 586 -17.04 5.01 31.28
C ASP A 586 -16.56 5.56 29.93
N GLY A 587 -15.32 6.07 29.92
CA GLY A 587 -14.69 6.63 28.74
C GLY A 587 -14.32 5.62 27.66
N ILE A 588 -13.86 6.14 26.52
CA ILE A 588 -13.44 5.36 25.36
C ILE A 588 -12.32 4.39 25.77
N PRO A 589 -12.43 3.07 25.50
CA PRO A 589 -11.36 2.11 25.75
C PRO A 589 -10.10 2.40 24.93
N LEU A 590 -8.94 2.39 25.58
CA LEU A 590 -7.63 2.64 24.99
C LEU A 590 -6.61 1.60 25.45
N MET A 591 -5.58 1.40 24.65
CA MET A 591 -4.31 0.85 25.12
C MET A 591 -3.23 1.92 24.96
N VAL A 592 -2.42 2.13 25.98
CA VAL A 592 -1.34 3.14 25.94
C VAL A 592 -0.01 2.45 26.18
N SER A 593 0.91 2.53 25.22
CA SER A 593 2.28 2.04 25.38
C SER A 593 3.26 3.18 25.54
N ARG A 594 4.29 2.98 26.35
CA ARG A 594 5.44 3.88 26.43
C ARG A 594 6.51 3.44 25.44
N THR A 595 6.20 3.65 24.17
CA THR A 595 7.03 3.38 22.98
C THR A 595 7.07 4.61 22.09
N GLY A 596 7.97 4.63 21.11
CA GLY A 596 8.12 5.77 20.22
C GLY A 596 9.27 5.61 19.23
N TYR A 597 9.21 6.40 18.16
CA TYR A 597 10.14 6.35 17.03
C TYR A 597 10.85 7.70 16.78
N THR A 598 10.99 8.53 17.82
CA THR A 598 11.51 9.91 17.71
C THR A 598 12.77 10.19 18.52
N GLY A 599 13.16 9.26 19.41
CA GLY A 599 14.22 9.51 20.40
C GLY A 599 13.81 10.42 21.56
N GLU A 600 12.52 10.75 21.70
CA GLU A 600 11.97 11.51 22.81
C GLU A 600 11.20 10.62 23.81
N LEU A 601 10.87 11.20 24.97
CA LEU A 601 9.80 10.65 25.81
C LEU A 601 8.50 10.62 24.99
N GLY A 602 7.74 9.53 25.07
CA GLY A 602 6.44 9.51 24.45
C GLY A 602 5.67 8.22 24.65
N TYR A 603 4.47 8.23 24.10
CA TYR A 603 3.51 7.15 24.18
C TYR A 603 2.82 6.93 22.84
N GLU A 604 2.28 5.75 22.65
CA GLU A 604 1.34 5.46 21.57
C GLU A 604 -0.01 5.09 22.17
N ILE A 605 -1.08 5.66 21.62
CA ILE A 605 -2.45 5.45 22.06
C ILE A 605 -3.17 4.69 20.95
N PHE A 606 -3.61 3.48 21.28
CA PHE A 606 -4.35 2.61 20.39
C PHE A 606 -5.83 2.66 20.74
N CYS A 607 -6.68 2.76 19.72
CA CYS A 607 -8.12 2.85 19.85
C CYS A 607 -8.82 2.20 18.65
N HIS A 608 -10.12 1.97 18.79
CA HIS A 608 -10.95 1.55 17.66
C HIS A 608 -11.08 2.70 16.63
N PRO A 609 -11.02 2.44 15.31
CA PRO A 609 -11.11 3.47 14.26
C PRO A 609 -12.29 4.43 14.40
N SER A 610 -13.47 3.92 14.79
CA SER A 610 -14.67 4.76 14.99
C SER A 610 -14.56 5.77 16.14
N LYS A 611 -13.49 5.68 16.94
CA LYS A 611 -13.19 6.53 18.09
C LYS A 611 -11.95 7.40 17.89
N ALA A 612 -11.28 7.26 16.75
CA ALA A 612 -10.01 7.93 16.45
C ALA A 612 -10.12 9.47 16.48
N THR A 613 -11.17 10.05 15.88
CA THR A 613 -11.37 11.51 15.89
C THR A 613 -11.56 12.06 17.31
N GLU A 614 -12.31 11.36 18.15
CA GLU A 614 -12.56 11.72 19.54
C GLU A 614 -11.27 11.63 20.39
N VAL A 615 -10.43 10.62 20.13
CA VAL A 615 -9.10 10.49 20.76
C VAL A 615 -8.16 11.59 20.33
N TRP A 616 -8.11 11.91 19.03
CA TRP A 616 -7.28 13.00 18.50
C TRP A 616 -7.66 14.33 19.13
N ASP A 617 -8.95 14.66 19.13
CA ASP A 617 -9.46 15.92 19.68
C ASP A 617 -9.14 16.06 21.16
N ALA A 618 -9.26 14.97 21.93
CA ALA A 618 -8.94 14.97 23.36
C ALA A 618 -7.44 15.20 23.63
N VAL A 619 -6.55 14.58 22.85
CA VAL A 619 -5.10 14.79 22.95
C VAL A 619 -4.74 16.23 22.59
N MET A 620 -5.28 16.73 21.46
CA MET A 620 -5.04 18.11 21.02
C MET A 620 -5.54 19.12 22.04
N GLU A 621 -6.74 18.94 22.60
CA GLU A 621 -7.31 19.81 23.64
C GLU A 621 -6.43 19.84 24.90
N ALA A 622 -6.08 18.66 25.43
CA ALA A 622 -5.23 18.55 26.62
C ALA A 622 -3.82 19.12 26.38
N GLY A 623 -3.34 19.07 25.14
CA GLY A 623 -2.05 19.58 24.71
C GLY A 623 -2.01 21.07 24.38
N LYS A 624 -3.15 21.78 24.32
CA LYS A 624 -3.19 23.21 23.97
C LYS A 624 -2.29 24.07 24.86
N GLU A 625 -2.30 23.85 26.17
CA GLU A 625 -1.46 24.63 27.10
C GLU A 625 0.04 24.40 26.89
N PHE A 626 0.41 23.29 26.24
CA PHE A 626 1.79 22.94 25.92
C PHE A 626 2.15 23.24 24.45
N ASN A 627 1.26 23.89 23.69
CA ASN A 627 1.40 24.14 22.25
C ASN A 627 1.76 22.86 21.47
N ILE A 628 0.99 21.79 21.70
CA ILE A 628 1.11 20.54 20.93
C ILE A 628 0.93 20.80 19.43
N ALA A 629 1.71 20.13 18.59
CA ALA A 629 1.62 20.21 17.14
C ALA A 629 1.35 18.83 16.50
N PRO A 630 0.66 18.75 15.36
CA PRO A 630 0.67 17.53 14.57
C PRO A 630 2.05 17.35 13.91
N MET A 631 2.51 16.11 13.73
CA MET A 631 3.78 15.79 13.07
C MET A 631 3.60 14.63 12.09
N VAL A 632 4.31 14.65 10.97
CA VAL A 632 4.23 13.64 9.90
C VAL A 632 5.62 13.22 9.39
N LEU A 633 5.67 12.51 8.25
CA LEU A 633 6.83 11.77 7.76
C LEU A 633 8.09 12.63 7.56
N ASP A 634 7.99 13.83 6.98
CA ASP A 634 9.15 14.69 6.71
C ASP A 634 9.87 15.09 8.01
N ALA A 635 9.13 15.43 9.06
CA ALA A 635 9.71 15.76 10.37
C ALA A 635 10.13 14.51 11.15
N LEU A 636 9.38 13.40 11.00
CA LEU A 636 9.74 12.11 11.60
C LEU A 636 11.12 11.67 11.12
N ASP A 637 11.41 11.84 9.83
CA ASP A 637 12.69 11.44 9.23
C ASP A 637 13.87 12.19 9.88
N LEU A 638 13.70 13.48 10.18
CA LEU A 638 14.73 14.26 10.90
C LEU A 638 14.97 13.70 12.31
N VAL A 639 13.90 13.52 13.09
CA VAL A 639 14.07 13.10 14.50
C VAL A 639 14.57 11.66 14.62
N ARG A 640 14.19 10.77 13.70
CA ARG A 640 14.59 9.35 13.71
C ARG A 640 16.03 9.18 13.27
N ILE A 641 16.51 9.96 12.29
CA ILE A 641 17.92 9.92 11.86
C ILE A 641 18.82 10.38 13.00
N GLU A 642 18.48 11.49 13.67
CA GLU A 642 19.19 11.95 14.86
C GLU A 642 19.24 10.88 15.96
N ALA A 643 18.15 10.15 16.16
CA ALA A 643 18.03 9.07 17.14
C ALA A 643 18.69 7.74 16.69
N GLY A 644 19.19 7.65 15.45
CA GLY A 644 19.79 6.45 14.89
C GLY A 644 18.80 5.29 14.68
N LEU A 645 17.54 5.60 14.40
CA LEU A 645 16.48 4.63 14.18
C LEU A 645 16.38 4.27 12.69
N ILE A 646 16.22 2.98 12.42
CA ILE A 646 16.42 2.37 11.09
C ILE A 646 15.11 2.27 10.32
N PHE A 647 15.14 2.52 9.01
CA PHE A 647 13.97 2.44 8.16
C PHE A 647 14.15 1.37 7.08
N ALA A 648 13.11 0.57 6.83
CA ALA A 648 13.11 -0.45 5.79
C ALA A 648 13.36 0.16 4.41
N ASN A 649 14.15 -0.51 3.57
CA ASN A 649 14.67 -0.06 2.28
C ASN A 649 15.68 1.11 2.35
N TYR A 650 16.07 1.55 3.55
CA TYR A 650 17.12 2.55 3.75
C TYR A 650 18.32 1.94 4.47
N GLU A 651 18.13 1.60 5.74
CA GLU A 651 19.17 0.98 6.57
C GLU A 651 19.21 -0.54 6.42
N PHE A 652 18.10 -1.16 6.02
CA PHE A 652 18.04 -2.60 5.77
C PHE A 652 17.12 -2.94 4.61
N ASP A 653 17.39 -4.10 4.02
CA ASP A 653 16.61 -4.81 3.02
C ASP A 653 16.75 -6.31 3.32
N ASP A 654 16.21 -7.16 2.44
CA ASP A 654 16.31 -8.61 2.59
C ASP A 654 17.75 -9.14 2.53
N GLN A 655 18.74 -8.37 2.05
CA GLN A 655 20.15 -8.77 2.01
C GLN A 655 20.95 -8.31 3.24
N THR A 656 20.38 -7.39 4.02
CA THR A 656 21.04 -6.75 5.15
C THR A 656 20.67 -7.44 6.45
N ASP A 657 21.67 -7.84 7.24
CA ASP A 657 21.43 -8.45 8.54
C ASP A 657 21.30 -7.40 9.67
N PRO A 658 20.74 -7.76 10.84
CA PRO A 658 20.55 -6.83 11.96
C PRO A 658 21.84 -6.18 12.48
N PHE A 659 23.01 -6.80 12.29
CA PHE A 659 24.28 -6.20 12.73
C PHE A 659 24.72 -5.11 11.77
N GLU A 660 24.64 -5.36 10.46
CA GLU A 660 24.92 -4.37 9.42
C GLU A 660 23.92 -3.21 9.45
N ALA A 661 22.65 -3.49 9.77
CA ALA A 661 21.60 -2.49 9.93
C ALA A 661 21.73 -1.66 11.22
N GLY A 662 22.67 -1.96 12.13
CA GLY A 662 22.87 -1.17 13.36
C GLY A 662 21.95 -1.53 14.54
N ILE A 663 21.12 -2.57 14.42
CA ILE A 663 20.23 -3.07 15.49
C ILE A 663 20.68 -4.40 16.09
N GLY A 664 21.99 -4.68 16.07
CA GLY A 664 22.56 -5.94 16.57
C GLY A 664 22.24 -6.25 18.04
N PHE A 665 21.82 -5.25 18.83
CA PHE A 665 21.32 -5.44 20.20
C PHE A 665 20.00 -6.27 20.26
N THR A 666 19.30 -6.42 19.14
CA THR A 666 18.10 -7.28 19.03
C THR A 666 18.43 -8.75 18.88
N VAL A 667 19.71 -9.11 18.62
CA VAL A 667 20.15 -10.49 18.39
C VAL A 667 21.02 -10.99 19.55
N PRO A 668 20.44 -11.31 20.73
CA PRO A 668 21.20 -11.67 21.92
C PRO A 668 21.64 -13.15 21.89
N LEU A 669 22.47 -13.52 20.90
CA LEU A 669 22.94 -14.90 20.63
C LEU A 669 23.48 -15.63 21.89
N LYS A 670 24.10 -14.90 22.82
CA LYS A 670 24.62 -15.46 24.07
C LYS A 670 23.54 -15.86 25.08
N SER A 671 22.37 -15.21 25.05
CA SER A 671 21.32 -15.35 26.07
C SER A 671 19.99 -15.91 25.53
N LYS A 672 19.94 -16.18 24.22
CA LYS A 672 18.87 -16.89 23.53
C LYS A 672 19.46 -18.19 22.99
N GLU A 673 19.40 -19.22 23.82
CA GLU A 673 19.93 -20.55 23.50
C GLU A 673 19.03 -21.30 22.51
N ASP A 674 17.71 -21.08 22.60
CA ASP A 674 16.73 -21.59 21.65
C ASP A 674 17.08 -21.22 20.20
N ASP A 675 16.80 -22.13 19.28
CA ASP A 675 16.96 -21.88 17.85
C ASP A 675 15.90 -20.91 17.32
N PHE A 676 16.25 -20.17 16.28
CA PHE A 676 15.35 -19.25 15.59
C PHE A 676 15.78 -19.07 14.14
N ILE A 677 14.86 -18.66 13.27
CA ILE A 677 15.09 -18.55 11.83
C ILE A 677 16.26 -17.61 11.55
N GLY A 678 17.24 -18.09 10.78
CA GLY A 678 18.46 -17.35 10.43
C GLY A 678 19.56 -17.35 11.50
N LYS A 679 19.37 -17.96 12.69
CA LYS A 679 20.35 -17.95 13.79
C LYS A 679 21.75 -18.41 13.36
N THR A 680 21.85 -19.53 12.63
CA THR A 680 23.13 -20.09 12.18
C THR A 680 23.89 -19.09 11.30
N ASN A 681 23.24 -18.52 10.28
CA ASN A 681 23.85 -17.51 9.42
C ASN A 681 24.18 -16.22 10.19
N LEU A 682 23.37 -15.83 11.16
CA LEU A 682 23.66 -14.66 12.01
C LEU A 682 24.88 -14.87 12.93
N ILE A 683 25.15 -16.10 13.38
CA ILE A 683 26.39 -16.43 14.11
C ILE A 683 27.59 -16.20 13.19
N GLU A 684 27.54 -16.70 11.95
CA GLU A 684 28.62 -16.56 10.97
C GLU A 684 28.86 -15.10 10.56
N ARG A 685 27.78 -14.36 10.26
CA ARG A 685 27.81 -12.93 9.91
C ARG A 685 28.39 -12.09 11.04
N LYS A 686 28.01 -12.36 12.30
CA LYS A 686 28.58 -11.68 13.46
C LYS A 686 30.08 -11.95 13.64
N ALA A 687 30.53 -13.16 13.31
CA ALA A 687 31.94 -13.53 13.39
C ALA A 687 32.77 -12.92 12.24
N ASN A 688 32.14 -12.61 11.11
CA ASN A 688 32.80 -12.12 9.89
C ASN A 688 32.13 -10.86 9.31
N PRO A 689 32.01 -9.77 10.09
CA PRO A 689 31.28 -8.58 9.65
C PRO A 689 31.99 -7.93 8.45
N GLN A 690 31.25 -7.69 7.36
CA GLN A 690 31.78 -7.02 6.18
C GLN A 690 31.46 -5.52 6.21
N LYS A 691 30.25 -5.18 6.64
CA LYS A 691 29.79 -3.80 6.79
C LYS A 691 29.25 -3.54 8.18
N LYS A 692 29.08 -2.27 8.51
CA LYS A 692 28.49 -1.78 9.76
C LYS A 692 27.81 -0.45 9.51
N LEU A 693 26.68 -0.20 10.18
CA LEU A 693 26.09 1.12 10.23
C LEU A 693 26.95 2.05 11.11
N VAL A 694 27.30 3.21 10.58
CA VAL A 694 28.01 4.28 11.28
C VAL A 694 27.29 5.62 11.09
N GLY A 695 27.64 6.61 11.92
CA GLY A 695 27.25 8.00 11.72
C GLY A 695 28.36 8.76 11.02
N LEU A 696 28.00 9.74 10.19
CA LEU A 696 28.90 10.67 9.53
C LEU A 696 28.52 12.11 9.88
N GLU A 697 29.51 12.95 10.10
CA GLU A 697 29.40 14.41 10.09
C GLU A 697 30.02 14.92 8.79
N ILE A 698 29.25 15.70 8.03
CA ILE A 698 29.56 16.09 6.65
C ILE A 698 29.91 17.57 6.61
N GLU A 699 30.99 17.93 5.93
CA GLU A 699 31.38 19.32 5.75
C GLU A 699 30.43 20.07 4.82
N GLY A 700 30.04 21.28 5.21
CA GLY A 700 29.26 22.18 4.38
C GLY A 700 27.76 21.89 4.38
N ASN A 701 27.07 22.47 3.39
CA ASN A 701 25.62 22.63 3.37
C ASN A 701 24.89 21.73 2.38
N GLU A 702 25.55 20.76 1.78
CA GLU A 702 24.93 19.91 0.77
C GLU A 702 24.44 18.60 1.37
N ILE A 703 23.13 18.37 1.29
CA ILE A 703 22.49 17.19 1.87
C ILE A 703 22.92 15.94 1.11
N CYS A 704 23.13 14.85 1.84
CA CYS A 704 23.39 13.54 1.27
C CYS A 704 22.13 12.68 1.33
N GLY A 705 21.85 11.97 0.24
CA GLY A 705 20.65 11.16 0.08
C GLY A 705 21.00 9.67 0.13
N HIS A 706 19.96 8.85 0.30
CA HIS A 706 20.08 7.41 0.15
C HIS A 706 20.73 7.06 -1.20
N GLY A 707 21.76 6.22 -1.20
CA GLY A 707 22.44 5.81 -2.42
C GLY A 707 23.77 6.53 -2.71
N ASP A 708 24.02 7.69 -2.11
CA ASP A 708 25.29 8.41 -2.31
C ASP A 708 26.48 7.52 -1.89
N CYS A 709 27.46 7.38 -2.77
CA CYS A 709 28.65 6.57 -2.53
C CYS A 709 29.61 7.25 -1.55
N VAL A 710 30.30 6.46 -0.72
CA VAL A 710 31.32 6.95 0.23
C VAL A 710 32.68 6.36 -0.11
N HIS A 711 33.72 7.20 -0.05
CA HIS A 711 35.09 6.91 -0.47
C HIS A 711 36.09 7.26 0.65
N PRO A 712 37.32 6.72 0.63
CA PRO A 712 38.37 7.09 1.58
C PRO A 712 38.74 8.58 1.53
N GLY A 713 39.02 9.19 2.70
CA GLY A 713 39.37 10.62 2.83
C GLY A 713 40.70 11.05 2.21
N ASN A 714 41.46 10.12 1.63
CA ASN A 714 42.76 10.35 1.00
C ASN A 714 42.68 10.40 -0.54
N ASN A 715 41.53 10.80 -1.11
CA ASN A 715 41.23 10.79 -2.54
C ASN A 715 41.22 9.38 -3.17
N GLY A 716 40.85 8.35 -2.41
CA GLY A 716 40.63 7.00 -2.93
C GLY A 716 39.47 6.95 -3.93
N ARG A 717 39.53 6.03 -4.89
CA ARG A 717 38.46 5.86 -5.90
C ARG A 717 37.50 4.74 -5.56
N GLU A 718 37.94 3.77 -4.77
CA GLU A 718 37.13 2.67 -4.30
C GLU A 718 35.93 3.16 -3.47
N GLN A 719 34.77 2.56 -3.69
CA GLN A 719 33.61 2.80 -2.86
C GLN A 719 33.70 1.91 -1.61
N ILE A 720 33.71 2.53 -0.44
CA ILE A 720 33.82 1.87 0.87
C ILE A 720 32.53 1.91 1.67
N GLY A 721 31.53 2.67 1.22
CA GLY A 721 30.23 2.75 1.88
C GLY A 721 29.14 3.36 1.00
N ILE A 722 27.96 3.45 1.58
CA ILE A 722 26.77 4.04 0.98
C ILE A 722 26.00 4.78 2.07
N ILE A 723 25.61 6.02 1.78
CA ILE A 723 24.70 6.77 2.65
C ILE A 723 23.34 6.06 2.63
N THR A 724 22.82 5.76 3.82
CA THR A 724 21.49 5.16 3.96
C THR A 724 20.46 6.25 4.18
N SER A 725 20.70 7.17 5.11
CA SER A 725 19.82 8.30 5.42
C SER A 725 20.64 9.53 5.81
N GLY A 726 20.30 10.72 5.31
CA GLY A 726 21.05 11.95 5.57
C GLY A 726 20.16 13.16 5.77
N MET A 727 20.61 14.11 6.59
CA MET A 727 19.85 15.31 6.93
C MET A 727 20.73 16.45 7.44
N LYS A 728 20.15 17.65 7.52
CA LYS A 728 20.71 18.76 8.31
C LYS A 728 20.01 18.84 9.65
N SER A 729 20.74 18.56 10.72
CA SER A 729 20.23 18.61 12.09
C SER A 729 20.01 20.06 12.52
N PRO A 730 18.75 20.46 12.82
CA PRO A 730 18.46 21.80 13.30
C PRO A 730 19.09 22.05 14.68
N VAL A 731 19.05 21.05 15.58
CA VAL A 731 19.54 21.23 16.96
C VAL A 731 21.07 21.14 17.05
N LEU A 732 21.70 20.28 16.24
CA LEU A 732 23.16 20.15 16.23
C LEU A 732 23.82 21.19 15.33
N ASN A 733 23.05 21.84 14.44
CA ASN A 733 23.53 22.71 13.37
C ASN A 733 24.63 22.04 12.53
N LYS A 734 24.41 20.76 12.18
CA LYS A 734 25.36 19.89 11.49
C LYS A 734 24.66 19.12 10.37
N ASN A 735 25.41 18.85 9.30
CA ASN A 735 24.99 17.92 8.27
C ASN A 735 25.44 16.52 8.69
N ILE A 736 24.49 15.61 8.86
CA ILE A 736 24.73 14.28 9.42
C ILE A 736 24.10 13.20 8.55
N ALA A 737 24.67 12.00 8.58
CA ALA A 737 24.10 10.86 7.87
C ALA A 737 24.41 9.53 8.56
N LEU A 738 23.46 8.60 8.47
CA LEU A 738 23.70 7.18 8.66
C LEU A 738 24.32 6.61 7.39
N CYS A 739 25.31 5.74 7.56
CA CYS A 739 26.08 5.16 6.46
C CYS A 739 26.37 3.70 6.75
N ARG A 740 26.06 2.82 5.78
CA ARG A 740 26.50 1.43 5.82
C ARG A 740 27.88 1.36 5.19
N MET A 741 28.90 1.10 6.00
CA MET A 741 30.31 1.20 5.61
C MET A 741 31.08 -0.09 5.87
N ASN A 742 32.08 -0.36 5.02
CA ASN A 742 33.07 -1.39 5.23
C ASN A 742 33.72 -1.26 6.62
N VAL A 743 33.84 -2.38 7.34
CA VAL A 743 34.35 -2.39 8.72
C VAL A 743 35.74 -1.75 8.88
N ASN A 744 36.59 -1.85 7.85
CA ASN A 744 37.96 -1.29 7.88
C ASN A 744 38.01 0.25 7.91
N TYR A 745 36.89 0.91 7.64
CA TYR A 745 36.76 2.37 7.64
C TYR A 745 35.72 2.86 8.66
N SER A 746 35.25 1.98 9.55
CA SER A 746 34.11 2.23 10.44
C SER A 746 34.48 2.80 11.82
N GLU A 747 35.77 3.01 12.08
CA GLU A 747 36.26 3.57 13.33
C GLU A 747 35.95 5.07 13.42
N ILE A 748 35.61 5.52 14.63
CA ILE A 748 35.37 6.94 14.92
C ILE A 748 36.59 7.75 14.50
N ASP A 749 36.33 8.96 14.01
CA ASP A 749 37.30 9.90 13.50
C ASP A 749 37.95 9.55 12.15
N THR A 750 37.60 8.42 11.53
CA THR A 750 38.03 8.12 10.15
C THR A 750 37.53 9.19 9.18
N GLU A 751 38.44 9.75 8.38
CA GLU A 751 38.11 10.72 7.33
C GLU A 751 37.63 9.98 6.06
N VAL A 752 36.51 10.44 5.50
CA VAL A 752 35.88 9.89 4.30
C VAL A 752 35.38 11.02 3.41
N GLU A 753 35.02 10.69 2.18
CA GLU A 753 34.43 11.64 1.23
C GLU A 753 33.15 11.07 0.63
N ILE A 754 32.09 11.89 0.59
CA ILE A 754 30.83 11.56 -0.05
C ILE A 754 30.88 11.98 -1.52
N GLY A 755 30.56 11.05 -2.41
CA GLY A 755 30.45 11.30 -3.83
C GLY A 755 29.14 11.95 -4.22
N LYS A 756 29.24 12.93 -5.12
CA LYS A 756 28.12 13.58 -5.81
C LYS A 756 28.34 13.52 -7.32
N LEU A 757 27.30 13.80 -8.09
CA LEU A 757 27.29 13.69 -9.55
C LEU A 757 27.51 12.23 -9.97
N ASP A 758 28.62 11.94 -10.65
CA ASP A 758 29.06 10.57 -10.98
C ASP A 758 29.75 9.85 -9.81
N GLY A 759 29.75 10.47 -8.63
CA GLY A 759 30.45 9.96 -7.48
C GLY A 759 31.96 10.08 -7.60
N HIS A 760 32.51 11.03 -8.36
CA HIS A 760 33.94 11.38 -8.38
C HIS A 760 34.21 12.86 -8.65
N GLN A 761 33.44 13.49 -9.54
CA GLN A 761 33.63 14.90 -9.92
C GLN A 761 33.47 15.86 -8.75
N LYS A 762 32.67 15.46 -7.76
CA LYS A 762 32.44 16.24 -6.55
C LYS A 762 32.52 15.33 -5.33
N ARG A 763 33.41 15.72 -4.42
CA ARG A 763 33.72 15.04 -3.15
C ARG A 763 33.47 16.00 -2.00
N ILE A 764 32.62 15.58 -1.07
CA ILE A 764 32.33 16.33 0.16
C ILE A 764 32.99 15.59 1.30
N LYS A 765 33.90 16.25 2.01
CA LYS A 765 34.57 15.65 3.16
C LYS A 765 33.56 15.35 4.27
N ALA A 766 33.80 14.25 4.97
CA ALA A 766 33.04 13.85 6.13
C ALA A 766 33.93 13.08 7.10
N LYS A 767 33.45 12.94 8.33
CA LYS A 767 34.13 12.21 9.39
C LYS A 767 33.19 11.20 10.03
N VAL A 768 33.69 10.01 10.32
CA VAL A 768 32.95 9.01 11.11
C VAL A 768 32.77 9.51 12.53
N ILE A 769 31.53 9.52 13.01
CA ILE A 769 31.16 9.88 14.37
C ILE A 769 30.23 8.83 14.99
N ALA A 770 30.11 8.87 16.32
CA ALA A 770 29.14 8.05 17.02
C ALA A 770 27.70 8.51 16.70
N PHE A 771 26.78 7.54 16.63
CA PHE A 771 25.34 7.77 16.62
C PHE A 771 24.68 6.89 17.71
N PRO A 772 23.53 7.27 18.30
CA PRO A 772 22.66 8.41 17.97
C PRO A 772 23.35 9.77 18.04
N PHE A 773 23.04 10.66 17.11
CA PHE A 773 23.65 11.99 17.00
C PHE A 773 23.13 12.96 18.07
N TYR A 774 21.86 12.77 18.47
CA TYR A 774 21.20 13.53 19.52
C TYR A 774 20.83 12.62 20.70
N ASP A 775 21.07 13.09 21.92
CA ASP A 775 20.90 12.33 23.18
C ASP A 775 21.44 10.88 23.12
N PRO A 776 22.76 10.69 22.90
CA PRO A 776 23.36 9.34 22.77
C PRO A 776 23.19 8.48 24.04
N THR A 777 22.98 9.12 25.20
CA THR A 777 22.72 8.43 26.47
C THR A 777 21.27 7.95 26.62
N LYS A 778 20.37 8.35 25.70
CA LYS A 778 18.93 8.09 25.72
C LYS A 778 18.27 8.56 27.02
N SER A 779 18.77 9.66 27.58
CA SER A 779 18.27 10.26 28.82
C SER A 779 16.85 10.79 28.67
N ARG A 780 16.49 11.35 27.50
CA ARG A 780 15.19 11.94 27.21
C ARG A 780 14.10 10.91 27.06
N VAL A 781 14.37 9.80 26.36
CA VAL A 781 13.43 8.67 26.25
C VAL A 781 13.12 8.05 27.62
N ARG A 782 14.14 8.01 28.50
CA ARG A 782 14.06 7.41 29.84
C ARG A 782 13.50 8.34 30.92
N ALA A 783 13.36 9.64 30.63
CA ALA A 783 12.91 10.67 31.56
C ALA A 783 11.50 10.44 32.10
#